data_AF-A0A7M4D7K2-F1
#
_entry.id   AF-A0A7M4D7K2-F1
#
_cell.length_a   1.000
_cell.length_b   1.000
_cell.length_c   1.000
_cell.angle_alpha   90.00
_cell.angle_beta   90.00
_cell.angle_gamma   90.00
#
_symmetry.space_group_name_H-M   'P 1'
#
loop_
_entity.id
_entity.type
_entity.pdbx_description
1 polymer ?
#
loop_
_entity_poly.entity_id
_entity_poly.type
_entity_poly.pdbx_seq_one_letter_code
_entity_poly.pdbx_strand_id
1 'polypeptide(L)'
;MIERLKSEVLKKFGSELLYTKACRILADEICEETGYRISTTTIRRIYGFLKTRTTPAKFTLSTLSIYVGYATWEQFCASQGGTIKSTYKKKRNWNDLYQKSLELSKETYKLVAGQSGIPFHSVVSRFHAEERIRCFLNSSKMATGFIAPGGFGKSSMLAKWFEKNWIRKQSDDVILYLNASFMLSFLNKDFSLDRWIQDQLDFTEKDTLKYFLENPKDCDARIIFAIDALDEITYDNIKLERLFLQIKQFISNYKDSDKIKLIITSRCSTWEKFALPFVIKGNAIQNSWYELGLKVDSQDYQNLYPLTNDEIEYVIDRTINNSFSTKFSVKELSFQQKKMISNPFYLELFVKLYNPNKHYGNNQGQELLNEFLRNKVFYSRFSEEKMDILYGILKLIEHGKNGVAAKKMELRDAFPIHLKTAGNYFCAYEELISYGLLTEFITINEHNSYCKYVKITSESLCETLIGLNLIQQNGGVDFQLIKAVEDGYSGFDIKNRLISFLYTNAFYNGKHLELKNFFELSDETLSDREVIDTVLNSAIYSDDRKIELMEHFATQKRAEKYLFKDFPDIYNISKGDKAILEIFAKKGQSKSVRIKSHSLLLLNSVFTMDIENIELYYQELNAEEIDLSCTGIDISMRLTSILIYNHFISKESNEIEILMMFYHREMAYNHLDDNYSLNGEFELVICMVLIYMKSFHKVLQLIDDVEHLYKTTESKKSNLNYRILQCYKLSAQHSLGMEMTKTQIEFLKSCESEILASKNYFLQIYYHSFLSSVQFSEGNRVQVERHFNSAMEICDEANYRLCSLGILKKMVIYYNEWGEKTKESICLSEERDILRDVSSIFDMETLFV
;
A
#
# COMPACT_ATOMS: atom_id res chain seq x y z
N MET A 1 -6.66 -20.79 55.13
CA MET A 1 -7.41 -19.51 55.07
C MET A 1 -8.55 -19.57 54.07
N ILE A 2 -8.32 -19.86 52.78
CA ILE A 2 -9.40 -19.94 51.77
C ILE A 2 -10.44 -21.01 52.12
N GLU A 3 -10.03 -22.21 52.56
CA GLU A 3 -10.97 -23.25 53.02
C GLU A 3 -11.81 -22.83 54.23
N ARG A 4 -11.25 -21.97 55.09
CA ARG A 4 -11.94 -21.45 56.27
C ARG A 4 -12.97 -20.40 55.88
N LEU A 5 -12.65 -19.53 54.91
CA LEU A 5 -13.62 -18.61 54.31
C LEU A 5 -14.76 -19.37 53.63
N LYS A 6 -14.45 -20.42 52.87
CA LYS A 6 -15.48 -21.30 52.28
C LYS A 6 -16.40 -21.88 53.34
N SER A 7 -15.84 -22.36 54.46
CA SER A 7 -16.62 -22.90 55.57
C SER A 7 -17.54 -21.84 56.20
N GLU A 8 -17.05 -20.63 56.45
CA GLU A 8 -17.87 -19.54 57.02
C GLU A 8 -18.95 -19.05 56.04
N VAL A 9 -18.65 -19.01 54.73
CA VAL A 9 -19.63 -18.69 53.69
C VAL A 9 -20.73 -19.76 53.65
N LEU A 10 -20.37 -21.04 53.75
CA LEU A 10 -21.35 -22.14 53.80
C LEU A 10 -22.18 -22.12 55.09
N LYS A 11 -21.58 -21.75 56.23
CA LYS A 11 -22.32 -21.57 57.49
C LYS A 11 -23.34 -20.44 57.37
N LYS A 12 -22.95 -19.30 56.78
CA LYS A 12 -23.86 -18.17 56.58
C LYS A 12 -24.97 -18.49 55.57
N PHE A 13 -24.63 -19.18 54.49
CA PHE A 13 -25.58 -19.64 53.47
C PHE A 13 -26.58 -20.68 54.00
N GLY A 14 -26.28 -21.35 55.12
CA GLY A 14 -27.22 -22.24 55.80
C GLY A 14 -27.55 -23.54 55.06
N SER A 15 -26.83 -23.87 53.98
CA SER A 15 -27.08 -25.05 53.15
C SER A 15 -25.79 -25.61 52.55
N GLU A 16 -25.73 -26.94 52.35
CA GLU A 16 -24.60 -27.58 51.70
C GLU A 16 -24.66 -27.41 50.17
N LEU A 17 -23.55 -27.00 49.56
CA LEU A 17 -23.42 -26.96 48.10
C LEU A 17 -23.19 -28.39 47.58
N LEU A 18 -24.27 -29.12 47.27
CA LEU A 18 -24.22 -30.48 46.70
C LEU A 18 -24.37 -30.50 45.17
N TYR A 19 -25.02 -29.49 44.57
CA TYR A 19 -25.32 -29.45 43.14
C TYR A 19 -25.04 -28.08 42.51
N THR A 20 -24.79 -28.08 41.20
CA THR A 20 -24.44 -26.89 40.40
C THR A 20 -25.52 -25.80 40.38
N LYS A 21 -26.77 -26.13 40.72
CA LYS A 21 -27.89 -25.18 40.91
C LYS A 21 -27.75 -24.39 42.22
N ALA A 22 -27.26 -25.01 43.29
CA ALA A 22 -27.03 -24.35 44.57
C ALA A 22 -25.92 -23.27 44.48
N CYS A 23 -24.91 -23.48 43.63
CA CYS A 23 -23.90 -22.45 43.34
C CYS A 23 -24.47 -21.19 42.68
N ARG A 24 -25.60 -21.31 41.95
CA ARG A 24 -26.27 -20.16 41.35
C ARG A 24 -27.00 -19.36 42.42
N ILE A 25 -27.73 -20.05 43.29
CA ILE A 25 -28.46 -19.46 44.42
C ILE A 25 -27.48 -18.71 45.34
N LEU A 26 -26.37 -19.34 45.72
CA LEU A 26 -25.32 -18.67 46.51
C LEU A 26 -24.73 -17.43 45.80
N ALA A 27 -24.52 -17.50 44.49
CA ALA A 27 -23.98 -16.37 43.73
C ALA A 27 -24.98 -15.19 43.68
N ASP A 28 -26.27 -15.48 43.56
CA ASP A 28 -27.34 -14.49 43.55
C ASP A 28 -27.50 -13.88 44.96
N GLU A 29 -27.48 -14.68 46.02
CA GLU A 29 -27.58 -14.23 47.42
C GLU A 29 -26.39 -13.36 47.86
N ILE A 30 -25.15 -13.74 47.49
CA ILE A 30 -23.98 -12.89 47.72
C ILE A 30 -24.15 -11.55 47.00
N CYS A 31 -24.72 -11.54 45.80
CA CYS A 31 -24.94 -10.31 45.04
C CYS A 31 -25.99 -9.42 45.69
N GLU A 32 -27.07 -10.00 46.21
CA GLU A 32 -28.14 -9.28 46.92
C GLU A 32 -27.64 -8.65 48.22
N GLU A 33 -26.85 -9.39 49.02
CA GLU A 33 -26.39 -8.89 50.32
C GLU A 33 -25.17 -7.97 50.25
N THR A 34 -24.25 -8.21 49.32
CA THR A 34 -22.99 -7.46 49.25
C THR A 34 -23.00 -6.35 48.19
N GLY A 35 -23.95 -6.39 47.24
CA GLY A 35 -23.95 -5.53 46.06
C GLY A 35 -22.87 -5.87 45.02
N TYR A 36 -22.04 -6.90 45.27
CA TYR A 36 -20.97 -7.34 44.38
C TYR A 36 -21.30 -8.70 43.75
N ARG A 37 -21.18 -8.80 42.42
CA ARG A 37 -21.54 -10.01 41.69
C ARG A 37 -20.34 -10.95 41.55
N ILE A 38 -20.47 -12.18 42.03
CA ILE A 38 -19.57 -13.30 41.69
C ILE A 38 -20.29 -14.19 40.69
N SER A 39 -19.65 -14.57 39.58
CA SER A 39 -20.28 -15.47 38.61
C SER A 39 -20.50 -16.87 39.21
N THR A 40 -21.57 -17.53 38.80
CA THR A 40 -21.85 -18.93 39.18
C THR A 40 -20.71 -19.87 38.82
N THR A 41 -20.02 -19.61 37.71
CA THR A 41 -18.83 -20.37 37.28
C THR A 41 -17.64 -20.19 38.22
N THR A 42 -17.49 -19.02 38.84
CA THR A 42 -16.45 -18.73 39.83
C THR A 42 -16.73 -19.46 41.14
N ILE A 43 -17.98 -19.45 41.63
CA ILE A 43 -18.40 -20.25 42.81
C ILE A 43 -18.15 -21.74 42.55
N ARG A 44 -18.52 -22.25 41.38
CA ARG A 44 -18.26 -23.66 41.00
C ARG A 44 -16.77 -24.01 41.01
N ARG A 45 -15.89 -23.13 40.53
CA ARG A 45 -14.43 -23.35 40.59
C ARG A 45 -13.89 -23.32 42.02
N ILE A 46 -14.38 -22.40 42.85
CA ILE A 46 -13.98 -22.26 44.27
C ILE A 46 -14.34 -23.52 45.05
N TYR A 47 -15.54 -24.04 44.90
CA TYR A 47 -16.03 -25.21 45.63
C TYR A 47 -15.74 -26.55 44.93
N GLY A 48 -14.89 -26.58 43.88
CA GLY A 48 -14.40 -27.82 43.28
C GLY A 48 -15.31 -28.50 42.25
N PHE A 49 -16.44 -27.88 41.87
CA PHE A 49 -17.33 -28.34 40.81
C PHE A 49 -16.75 -28.16 39.39
N LEU A 50 -15.69 -27.36 39.24
CA LEU A 50 -14.97 -27.13 37.99
C LEU A 50 -13.46 -27.11 38.28
N LYS A 51 -12.69 -27.96 37.59
CA LYS A 51 -11.22 -27.99 37.74
C LYS A 51 -10.60 -26.64 37.39
N THR A 52 -9.74 -26.12 38.25
CA THR A 52 -8.97 -24.88 38.02
C THR A 52 -7.53 -25.07 38.49
N ARG A 53 -6.58 -24.47 37.77
CA ARG A 53 -5.15 -24.41 38.16
C ARG A 53 -4.76 -23.09 38.82
N THR A 54 -5.68 -22.13 38.87
CA THR A 54 -5.45 -20.78 39.40
C THR A 54 -6.12 -20.59 40.75
N THR A 55 -5.49 -19.80 41.62
CA THR A 55 -6.05 -19.37 42.90
C THR A 55 -7.21 -18.38 42.68
N PRO A 56 -8.24 -18.37 43.55
CA PRO A 56 -9.33 -17.42 43.45
C PRO A 56 -8.83 -15.98 43.50
N ALA A 57 -9.36 -15.12 42.63
CA ALA A 57 -8.98 -13.71 42.57
C ALA A 57 -9.23 -13.01 43.92
N LYS A 58 -8.38 -12.05 44.27
CA LYS A 58 -8.47 -11.28 45.51
C LYS A 58 -9.82 -10.58 45.67
N PHE A 59 -10.38 -10.06 44.57
CA PHE A 59 -11.74 -9.51 44.51
C PHE A 59 -12.79 -10.54 44.98
N THR A 60 -12.68 -11.78 44.52
CA THR A 60 -13.61 -12.85 44.91
C THR A 60 -13.46 -13.20 46.38
N LEU A 61 -12.23 -13.26 46.91
CA LEU A 61 -11.98 -13.50 48.33
C LEU A 61 -12.51 -12.36 49.20
N SER A 62 -12.32 -11.10 48.79
CA SER A 62 -12.86 -9.93 49.49
C SER A 62 -14.39 -9.90 49.45
N THR A 63 -15.00 -10.19 48.31
CA THR A 63 -16.47 -10.24 48.18
C THR A 63 -17.08 -11.31 49.07
N LEU A 64 -16.46 -12.50 49.11
CA LEU A 64 -16.87 -13.57 50.03
C LEU A 64 -16.65 -13.19 51.50
N SER A 65 -15.62 -12.41 51.80
CA SER A 65 -15.34 -11.89 53.16
C SER A 65 -16.38 -10.86 53.60
N ILE A 66 -16.81 -9.99 52.68
CA ILE A 66 -17.92 -9.05 52.88
C ILE A 66 -19.21 -9.81 53.14
N TYR A 67 -19.48 -10.86 52.36
CA TYR A 67 -20.63 -11.71 52.61
C TYR A 67 -20.62 -12.30 54.02
N VAL A 68 -19.48 -12.75 54.56
CA VAL A 68 -19.40 -13.25 55.96
C VAL A 68 -19.22 -12.16 57.02
N GLY A 69 -19.39 -10.88 56.67
CA GLY A 69 -19.45 -9.77 57.63
C GLY A 69 -18.14 -9.00 57.88
N TYR A 70 -17.12 -9.16 57.02
CA TYR A 70 -15.83 -8.46 57.12
C TYR A 70 -15.63 -7.48 55.97
N ALA A 71 -15.02 -6.31 56.19
CA ALA A 71 -14.87 -5.31 55.15
C ALA A 71 -13.95 -5.75 54.00
N THR A 72 -12.93 -6.57 54.27
CA THR A 72 -11.98 -7.07 53.28
C THR A 72 -11.46 -8.48 53.60
N TRP A 73 -10.86 -9.13 52.61
CA TRP A 73 -10.14 -10.41 52.79
C TRP A 73 -9.02 -10.31 53.82
N GLU A 74 -8.31 -9.19 53.87
CA GLU A 74 -7.25 -8.92 54.85
C GLU A 74 -7.80 -8.89 56.27
N GLN A 75 -8.96 -8.26 56.47
CA GLN A 75 -9.61 -8.19 57.78
C GLN A 75 -10.13 -9.56 58.23
N PHE A 76 -10.70 -10.33 57.31
CA PHE A 76 -11.05 -11.73 57.57
C PHE A 76 -9.81 -12.52 58.00
N CYS A 77 -8.68 -12.36 57.30
CA CYS A 77 -7.44 -13.04 57.64
C CYS A 77 -6.87 -12.66 59.02
N ALA A 78 -6.93 -11.37 59.36
CA ALA A 78 -6.45 -10.85 60.64
C ALA A 78 -7.31 -11.29 61.82
N SER A 79 -8.63 -11.37 61.65
CA SER A 79 -9.57 -11.75 62.71
C SER A 79 -9.52 -13.23 63.12
N GLN A 80 -9.05 -14.11 62.23
CA GLN A 80 -9.10 -15.56 62.40
C GLN A 80 -7.85 -16.15 63.11
N GLY A 81 -7.13 -15.32 63.87
CA GLY A 81 -5.97 -15.73 64.68
C GLY A 81 -4.72 -16.08 63.87
N GLY A 82 -4.72 -15.78 62.56
CA GLY A 82 -3.51 -15.74 61.78
C GLY A 82 -2.73 -14.53 62.26
N THR A 83 -1.80 -14.72 63.19
CA THR A 83 -0.63 -13.84 63.29
C THR A 83 -0.16 -13.66 61.87
N ILE A 84 -0.38 -12.48 61.30
CA ILE A 84 0.47 -11.99 60.24
C ILE A 84 1.82 -11.94 60.95
N LYS A 85 2.58 -13.04 60.88
CA LYS A 85 4.01 -12.90 60.74
C LYS A 85 4.09 -11.88 59.63
N SER A 86 4.43 -10.65 59.98
CA SER A 86 5.13 -9.81 59.04
C SER A 86 6.37 -10.64 58.70
N THR A 87 6.23 -11.54 57.73
CA THR A 87 7.25 -11.63 56.71
C THR A 87 7.37 -10.20 56.26
N TYR A 88 8.30 -9.48 56.87
CA TYR A 88 9.06 -8.45 56.21
C TYR A 88 9.28 -8.99 54.80
N LYS A 89 8.40 -8.64 53.86
CA LYS A 89 8.68 -8.83 52.46
C LYS A 89 9.94 -8.01 52.28
N LYS A 90 11.05 -8.71 52.06
CA LYS A 90 12.37 -8.16 51.81
C LYS A 90 12.17 -6.96 50.86
N LYS A 91 12.75 -5.79 51.17
CA LYS A 91 12.76 -4.63 50.26
C LYS A 91 13.02 -5.14 48.84
N ARG A 92 12.11 -4.90 47.91
CA ARG A 92 12.31 -5.37 46.53
C ARG A 92 13.48 -4.61 45.93
N ASN A 93 14.39 -5.35 45.34
CA ASN A 93 15.53 -4.85 44.59
C ASN A 93 15.03 -4.40 43.19
N TRP A 94 15.70 -3.42 42.57
CA TRP A 94 15.56 -3.06 41.16
C TRP A 94 15.42 -4.28 40.22
N ASN A 95 16.18 -5.34 40.46
CA ASN A 95 16.13 -6.60 39.72
C ASN A 95 14.79 -7.34 39.87
N ASP A 96 14.16 -7.31 41.05
CA ASP A 96 12.84 -7.95 41.25
C ASP A 96 11.76 -7.21 40.44
N LEU A 97 11.84 -5.88 40.40
CA LEU A 97 10.99 -5.04 39.58
C LEU A 97 11.20 -5.33 38.08
N TYR A 98 12.46 -5.41 37.66
CA TYR A 98 12.82 -5.75 36.28
C TYR A 98 12.23 -7.10 35.85
N GLN A 99 12.46 -8.16 36.65
CA GLN A 99 11.97 -9.51 36.31
C GLN A 99 10.45 -9.56 36.23
N LYS A 100 9.74 -8.92 37.16
CA LYS A 100 8.27 -8.92 37.16
C LYS A 100 7.69 -8.16 35.97
N SER A 101 8.26 -6.99 35.66
CA SER A 101 7.83 -6.18 34.52
C SER A 101 8.09 -6.90 33.19
N LEU A 102 9.23 -7.60 33.10
CA LEU A 102 9.58 -8.42 31.94
C LEU A 102 8.64 -9.62 31.75
N GLU A 103 8.23 -10.29 32.84
CA GLU A 103 7.25 -11.40 32.80
C GLU A 103 5.91 -10.94 32.19
N LEU A 104 5.33 -9.86 32.72
CA LEU A 104 4.08 -9.29 32.23
C LEU A 104 4.20 -8.82 30.77
N SER A 105 5.31 -8.16 30.44
CA SER A 105 5.58 -7.68 29.08
C SER A 105 5.67 -8.83 28.08
N LYS A 106 6.24 -9.98 28.48
CA LYS A 106 6.31 -11.19 27.64
C LYS A 106 4.92 -11.78 27.38
N GLU A 107 3.96 -11.64 28.29
CA GLU A 107 2.58 -12.09 28.05
C GLU A 107 1.88 -11.24 26.99
N THR A 108 1.98 -9.91 27.09
CA THR A 108 1.47 -8.99 26.06
C THR A 108 2.12 -9.24 24.71
N TYR A 109 3.44 -9.42 24.68
CA TYR A 109 4.17 -9.76 23.47
C TYR A 109 3.65 -11.05 22.81
N LYS A 110 3.45 -12.12 23.59
CA LYS A 110 2.91 -13.39 23.08
C LYS A 110 1.51 -13.24 22.52
N LEU A 111 0.65 -12.43 23.15
CA LEU A 111 -0.69 -12.13 22.66
C LEU A 111 -0.62 -11.45 21.30
N VAL A 112 0.13 -10.36 21.17
CA VAL A 112 0.26 -9.59 19.93
C VAL A 112 0.92 -10.41 18.83
N ALA A 113 1.99 -11.15 19.15
CA ALA A 113 2.66 -12.04 18.20
C ALA A 113 1.73 -13.16 17.72
N GLY A 114 0.91 -13.73 18.60
CA GLY A 114 -0.07 -14.77 18.27
C GLY A 114 -1.27 -14.28 17.45
N GLN A 115 -1.55 -12.97 17.47
CA GLN A 115 -2.61 -12.34 16.67
C GLN A 115 -2.10 -11.89 15.28
N SER A 116 -0.80 -11.98 15.01
CA SER A 116 -0.25 -11.63 13.71
C SER A 116 -0.73 -12.59 12.62
N GLY A 117 -1.17 -12.05 11.49
CA GLY A 117 -1.66 -12.89 10.39
C GLY A 117 -0.56 -13.49 9.50
N ILE A 118 0.70 -13.10 9.70
CA ILE A 118 1.88 -13.76 9.12
C ILE A 118 2.77 -14.28 10.26
N PRO A 119 3.68 -15.23 10.00
CA PRO A 119 4.62 -15.67 11.02
C PRO A 119 5.37 -14.47 11.63
N PHE A 120 5.32 -14.34 12.96
CA PHE A 120 5.79 -13.11 13.61
C PHE A 120 7.29 -12.84 13.39
N HIS A 121 8.09 -13.87 13.14
CA HIS A 121 9.51 -13.70 12.77
C HIS A 121 9.70 -13.01 11.41
N SER A 122 8.70 -13.09 10.52
CA SER A 122 8.69 -12.45 9.20
C SER A 122 8.16 -11.01 9.24
N VAL A 123 7.53 -10.58 10.34
CA VAL A 123 7.13 -9.18 10.55
C VAL A 123 8.38 -8.30 10.63
N VAL A 124 8.38 -7.20 9.86
CA VAL A 124 9.51 -6.26 9.78
C VAL A 124 9.59 -5.29 10.96
N SER A 125 10.81 -4.97 11.38
CA SER A 125 11.11 -3.89 12.34
C SER A 125 11.02 -2.53 11.66
N ARG A 126 10.33 -1.56 12.28
CA ARG A 126 10.08 -0.24 11.68
C ARG A 126 11.14 0.77 12.10
N PHE A 127 12.16 0.99 11.26
CA PHE A 127 13.31 1.85 11.61
C PHE A 127 12.89 3.26 12.05
N HIS A 128 11.98 3.91 11.32
CA HIS A 128 11.51 5.25 11.67
C HIS A 128 10.88 5.31 13.07
N ALA A 129 10.06 4.31 13.43
CA ALA A 129 9.43 4.25 14.74
C ALA A 129 10.44 3.94 15.85
N GLU A 130 11.40 3.05 15.59
CA GLU A 130 12.50 2.75 16.52
C GLU A 130 13.38 3.98 16.78
N GLU A 131 13.72 4.74 15.73
CA GLU A 131 14.45 6.00 15.86
C GLU A 131 13.68 7.05 16.64
N ARG A 132 12.37 7.17 16.40
CA ARG A 132 11.51 8.05 17.18
C ARG A 132 11.48 7.65 18.65
N ILE A 133 11.36 6.37 18.97
CA ILE A 133 11.45 5.89 20.36
C ILE A 133 12.83 6.21 20.94
N ARG A 134 13.92 5.99 20.19
CA ARG A 134 15.28 6.31 20.64
C ARG A 134 15.44 7.79 20.97
N CYS A 135 15.01 8.69 20.08
CA CYS A 135 15.06 10.14 20.31
C CYS A 135 14.17 10.55 21.49
N PHE A 136 12.96 10.00 21.59
CA PHE A 136 12.06 10.22 22.72
C PHE A 136 12.69 9.81 24.06
N LEU A 137 13.24 8.60 24.15
CA LEU A 137 13.86 8.07 25.36
C LEU A 137 15.09 8.89 25.80
N ASN A 138 15.74 9.57 24.86
CA ASN A 138 16.88 10.47 25.11
C ASN A 138 16.46 11.93 25.37
N SER A 139 15.20 12.28 25.15
CA SER A 139 14.66 13.61 25.43
C SER A 139 14.22 13.76 26.89
N SER A 140 14.01 15.00 27.35
CA SER A 140 13.39 15.30 28.64
C SER A 140 11.86 15.12 28.65
N LYS A 141 11.25 14.72 27.53
CA LYS A 141 9.81 14.52 27.42
C LYS A 141 9.40 13.23 28.13
N MET A 142 8.25 13.23 28.79
CA MET A 142 7.76 12.08 29.55
C MET A 142 6.93 11.13 28.69
N ALA A 143 6.15 11.63 27.74
CA ALA A 143 5.20 10.82 26.99
C ALA A 143 5.33 10.95 25.47
N THR A 144 5.02 9.89 24.72
CA THR A 144 4.82 9.94 23.26
C THR A 144 3.68 9.03 22.83
N GLY A 145 3.08 9.35 21.68
CA GLY A 145 1.99 8.56 21.09
C GLY A 145 2.34 8.08 19.69
N PHE A 146 1.87 6.89 19.31
CA PHE A 146 1.82 6.37 17.95
C PHE A 146 0.36 6.30 17.48
N ILE A 147 0.00 7.18 16.56
CA ILE A 147 -1.37 7.45 16.13
C ILE A 147 -1.46 7.15 14.64
N ALA A 148 -2.35 6.21 14.29
CA ALA A 148 -2.62 5.85 12.91
C ALA A 148 -3.96 5.09 12.82
N PRO A 149 -4.58 4.99 11.63
CA PRO A 149 -5.76 4.15 11.41
C PRO A 149 -5.53 2.67 11.76
N GLY A 150 -6.61 1.88 11.74
CA GLY A 150 -6.52 0.41 11.83
C GLY A 150 -5.63 -0.16 10.72
N GLY A 151 -4.92 -1.26 10.99
CA GLY A 151 -4.10 -1.95 9.98
C GLY A 151 -2.67 -1.42 9.78
N PHE A 152 -2.32 -0.23 10.29
CA PHE A 152 -0.98 0.37 10.14
C PHE A 152 0.17 -0.29 10.94
N GLY A 153 -0.09 -1.41 11.63
CA GLY A 153 0.94 -2.17 12.32
C GLY A 153 1.48 -1.56 13.63
N LYS A 154 0.69 -0.72 14.33
CA LYS A 154 1.08 -0.09 15.61
C LYS A 154 1.52 -1.11 16.67
N SER A 155 0.68 -2.12 16.94
CA SER A 155 0.96 -3.19 17.91
C SER A 155 2.15 -4.03 17.50
N SER A 156 2.22 -4.42 16.22
CA SER A 156 3.35 -5.18 15.66
C SER A 156 4.67 -4.42 15.78
N MET A 157 4.66 -3.10 15.56
CA MET A 157 5.82 -2.23 15.71
C MET A 157 6.33 -2.21 17.16
N LEU A 158 5.45 -2.03 18.15
CA LEU A 158 5.85 -2.08 19.57
C LEU A 158 6.34 -3.46 19.99
N ALA A 159 5.66 -4.53 19.55
CA ALA A 159 6.06 -5.89 19.86
C ALA A 159 7.43 -6.23 19.25
N LYS A 160 7.75 -5.74 18.04
CA LYS A 160 9.08 -5.88 17.43
C LYS A 160 10.16 -5.10 18.17
N TRP A 161 9.85 -3.88 18.58
CA TRP A 161 10.75 -3.08 19.39
C TRP A 161 11.04 -3.76 20.74
N PHE A 162 10.03 -4.34 21.39
CA PHE A 162 10.19 -5.14 22.61
C PHE A 162 11.03 -6.40 22.38
N GLU A 163 10.73 -7.16 21.33
CA GLU A 163 11.49 -8.37 20.94
C GLU A 163 12.98 -8.04 20.77
N LYS A 164 13.29 -6.96 20.04
CA LYS A 164 14.67 -6.54 19.77
C LYS A 164 15.43 -6.16 21.05
N ASN A 165 14.79 -5.43 21.97
CA ASN A 165 15.48 -4.80 23.11
C ASN A 165 15.43 -5.58 24.44
N TRP A 166 14.47 -6.48 24.64
CA TRP A 166 14.35 -7.27 25.88
C TRP A 166 14.35 -8.79 25.69
N ILE A 167 14.02 -9.29 24.49
CA ILE A 167 14.07 -10.73 24.21
C ILE A 167 15.41 -11.10 23.59
N ARG A 168 15.85 -10.38 22.55
CA ARG A 168 17.09 -10.64 21.82
C ARG A 168 18.30 -9.94 22.45
N LYS A 169 18.13 -8.66 22.79
CA LYS A 169 19.06 -7.90 23.61
C LYS A 169 18.52 -7.85 25.04
N GLN A 170 19.38 -7.84 26.04
CA GLN A 170 18.97 -7.66 27.43
C GLN A 170 19.21 -6.20 27.79
N SER A 171 18.19 -5.35 27.60
CA SER A 171 18.23 -3.94 28.03
C SER A 171 18.20 -3.85 29.56
N ASP A 172 18.90 -2.86 30.11
CA ASP A 172 18.89 -2.54 31.54
C ASP A 172 17.64 -1.73 31.95
N ASP A 173 16.98 -1.06 30.99
CA ASP A 173 15.75 -0.33 31.23
C ASP A 173 14.61 -1.29 31.62
N VAL A 174 13.82 -0.92 32.62
CA VAL A 174 12.62 -1.66 33.04
C VAL A 174 11.47 -1.30 32.09
N ILE A 175 10.85 -2.29 31.45
CA ILE A 175 9.67 -2.08 30.61
C ILE A 175 8.45 -2.81 31.16
N LEU A 176 7.33 -2.10 31.16
CA LEU A 176 5.99 -2.66 31.37
C LEU A 176 5.16 -2.45 30.10
N TYR A 177 5.17 -3.46 29.23
CA TYR A 177 4.42 -3.51 27.98
C TYR A 177 3.06 -4.20 28.19
N LEU A 178 1.98 -3.45 27.99
CA LEU A 178 0.61 -3.87 28.31
C LEU A 178 -0.35 -3.54 27.18
N ASN A 179 -1.29 -4.45 26.90
CA ASN A 179 -2.46 -4.11 26.09
C ASN A 179 -3.51 -3.41 26.98
N ALA A 180 -4.12 -2.35 26.48
CA ALA A 180 -5.03 -1.50 27.24
C ALA A 180 -6.31 -2.25 27.68
N SER A 181 -6.70 -3.32 26.97
CA SER A 181 -7.82 -4.19 27.35
C SER A 181 -7.64 -4.82 28.73
N PHE A 182 -6.41 -5.04 29.21
CA PHE A 182 -6.16 -5.56 30.56
C PHE A 182 -6.61 -4.59 31.66
N MET A 183 -6.69 -3.29 31.36
CA MET A 183 -7.13 -2.27 32.32
C MET A 183 -8.67 -2.22 32.46
N LEU A 184 -9.44 -2.78 31.50
CA LEU A 184 -10.90 -2.66 31.44
C LEU A 184 -11.63 -3.12 32.71
N SER A 185 -11.13 -4.19 33.34
CA SER A 185 -11.74 -4.76 34.54
C SER A 185 -11.52 -3.91 35.81
N PHE A 186 -10.62 -2.93 35.74
CA PHE A 186 -10.21 -2.11 36.89
C PHE A 186 -10.70 -0.66 36.82
N LEU A 187 -11.21 -0.19 35.67
CA LEU A 187 -11.70 1.19 35.43
C LEU A 187 -13.04 1.52 36.13
N ASN A 188 -13.11 1.37 37.45
CA ASN A 188 -14.24 1.79 38.29
C ASN A 188 -14.07 3.25 38.79
N LYS A 189 -15.05 3.80 39.54
CA LYS A 189 -15.02 5.21 39.99
C LYS A 189 -13.75 5.57 40.79
N ASP A 190 -13.16 4.62 41.52
CA ASP A 190 -11.98 4.82 42.36
C ASP A 190 -10.65 4.39 41.69
N PHE A 191 -10.66 4.17 40.38
CA PHE A 191 -9.47 3.72 39.66
C PHE A 191 -8.39 4.81 39.64
N SER A 192 -7.18 4.42 40.08
CA SER A 192 -5.97 5.22 39.97
C SER A 192 -4.93 4.43 39.17
N LEU A 193 -4.45 5.01 38.07
CA LEU A 193 -3.43 4.35 37.22
C LEU A 193 -2.15 4.05 38.02
N ASP A 194 -1.76 4.99 38.89
CA ASP A 194 -0.63 4.82 39.82
C ASP A 194 -0.79 3.59 40.72
N ARG A 195 -1.94 3.47 41.40
CA ARG A 195 -2.21 2.32 42.29
C ARG A 195 -2.32 1.02 41.51
N TRP A 196 -2.93 1.06 40.33
CA TRP A 196 -3.07 -0.13 39.50
C TRP A 196 -1.70 -0.64 39.03
N ILE A 197 -0.82 0.25 38.55
CA ILE A 197 0.56 -0.11 38.19
C ILE A 197 1.28 -0.69 39.42
N GLN A 198 1.07 -0.09 40.61
CA GLN A 198 1.65 -0.61 41.84
C GLN A 198 1.17 -2.01 42.19
N ASP A 199 -0.13 -2.28 42.01
CA ASP A 199 -0.70 -3.61 42.23
C ASP A 199 -0.16 -4.63 41.23
N GLN A 200 -0.02 -4.27 39.94
CA GLN A 200 0.52 -5.19 38.93
C GLN A 200 2.00 -5.54 39.18
N LEU A 201 2.75 -4.60 39.73
CA LEU A 201 4.18 -4.76 40.04
C LEU A 201 4.43 -5.30 41.46
N ASP A 202 3.37 -5.62 42.23
CA ASP A 202 3.39 -6.03 43.63
C ASP A 202 4.18 -5.07 44.55
N PHE A 203 4.09 -3.76 44.33
CA PHE A 203 4.73 -2.78 45.21
C PHE A 203 4.11 -2.80 46.62
N THR A 204 4.91 -2.56 47.65
CA THR A 204 4.44 -2.38 49.03
C THR A 204 4.20 -0.90 49.33
N GLU A 205 3.48 -0.55 50.40
CA GLU A 205 3.23 0.87 50.79
C GLU A 205 4.52 1.71 50.96
N LYS A 206 5.69 1.07 51.09
CA LYS A 206 7.01 1.71 51.21
C LYS A 206 7.81 1.77 49.90
N ASP A 207 7.43 1.01 48.87
CA ASP A 207 8.14 0.87 47.60
C ASP A 207 7.31 1.46 46.45
N THR A 208 6.96 2.74 46.52
CA THR A 208 6.17 3.38 45.45
C THR A 208 7.05 3.78 44.26
N LEU A 209 6.47 4.05 43.09
CA LEU A 209 7.22 4.67 41.97
C LEU A 209 7.95 5.96 42.41
N LYS A 210 7.40 6.70 43.38
CA LYS A 210 8.03 7.86 44.00
C LYS A 210 9.30 7.52 44.78
N TYR A 211 9.39 6.34 45.40
CA TYR A 211 10.61 5.90 46.10
C TYR A 211 11.83 5.92 45.16
N PHE A 212 11.68 5.41 43.94
CA PHE A 212 12.76 5.38 42.94
C PHE A 212 13.12 6.77 42.37
N LEU A 213 12.21 7.73 42.49
CA LEU A 213 12.47 9.14 42.14
C LEU A 213 13.19 9.88 43.26
N GLU A 214 12.79 9.63 44.51
CA GLU A 214 13.37 10.20 45.72
C GLU A 214 14.74 9.58 46.06
N ASN A 215 15.02 8.37 45.58
CA ASN A 215 16.30 7.66 45.76
C ASN A 215 16.93 7.28 44.41
N PRO A 216 17.45 8.25 43.62
CA PRO A 216 17.98 7.99 42.28
C PRO A 216 19.16 7.01 42.22
N LYS A 217 19.86 6.82 43.34
CA LYS A 217 20.99 5.88 43.51
C LYS A 217 20.56 4.41 43.53
N ASP A 218 19.30 4.13 43.85
CA ASP A 218 18.72 2.78 43.87
C ASP A 218 18.06 2.42 42.51
N CYS A 219 18.27 3.26 41.49
CA CYS A 219 17.58 3.20 40.20
C CYS A 219 18.62 3.17 39.07
N ASP A 220 18.93 1.96 38.62
CA ASP A 220 20.02 1.68 37.69
C ASP A 220 19.72 2.13 36.25
N ALA A 221 18.44 2.23 35.86
CA ALA A 221 18.02 2.57 34.50
C ALA A 221 16.64 3.27 34.45
N ARG A 222 16.05 3.45 33.26
CA ARG A 222 14.73 4.09 33.08
C ARG A 222 13.60 3.09 33.30
N ILE A 223 12.41 3.60 33.63
CA ILE A 223 11.16 2.83 33.70
C ILE A 223 10.25 3.28 32.56
N ILE A 224 9.91 2.35 31.66
CA ILE A 224 9.15 2.59 30.44
C ILE A 224 7.80 1.89 30.54
N PHE A 225 6.73 2.65 30.44
CA PHE A 225 5.36 2.15 30.31
C PHE A 225 4.95 2.18 28.85
N ALA A 226 4.64 1.03 28.25
CA ALA A 226 4.14 0.94 26.88
C ALA A 226 2.71 0.40 26.89
N ILE A 227 1.73 1.27 26.64
CA ILE A 227 0.30 0.91 26.63
C ILE A 227 -0.19 0.85 25.18
N ASP A 228 -0.48 -0.36 24.72
CA ASP A 228 -0.92 -0.64 23.35
C ASP A 228 -2.44 -0.71 23.25
N ALA A 229 -2.98 -0.27 22.11
CA ALA A 229 -4.37 -0.34 21.70
C ALA A 229 -5.34 0.36 22.69
N LEU A 230 -5.08 1.61 23.07
CA LEU A 230 -5.98 2.40 23.93
C LEU A 230 -7.40 2.52 23.35
N ASP A 231 -7.54 2.43 22.03
CA ASP A 231 -8.81 2.43 21.33
C ASP A 231 -9.64 1.16 21.55
N GLU A 232 -9.06 -0.01 21.84
CA GLU A 232 -9.81 -1.27 22.02
C GLU A 232 -10.66 -1.33 23.31
N ILE A 233 -10.62 -0.28 24.14
CA ILE A 233 -11.47 -0.08 25.32
C ILE A 233 -12.90 0.37 24.91
N THR A 234 -13.18 0.47 23.60
CA THR A 234 -14.35 1.03 22.88
C THR A 234 -15.76 0.84 23.45
N TYR A 235 -16.06 -0.21 24.21
CA TYR A 235 -17.46 -0.47 24.61
C TYR A 235 -18.03 0.55 25.61
N ASP A 236 -17.21 1.37 26.28
CA ASP A 236 -17.66 2.37 27.25
C ASP A 236 -16.87 3.69 27.18
N ASN A 237 -17.43 4.70 26.51
CA ASN A 237 -16.85 6.05 26.39
C ASN A 237 -16.50 6.68 27.75
N ILE A 238 -17.26 6.36 28.82
CA ILE A 238 -17.03 6.91 30.16
C ILE A 238 -15.74 6.32 30.77
N LYS A 239 -15.52 5.02 30.59
CA LYS A 239 -14.29 4.36 31.07
C LYS A 239 -13.06 4.83 30.31
N LEU A 240 -13.19 5.00 29.00
CA LEU A 240 -12.08 5.46 28.16
C LEU A 240 -11.74 6.93 28.47
N GLU A 241 -12.72 7.81 28.64
CA GLU A 241 -12.49 9.18 29.13
C GLU A 241 -11.79 9.20 30.50
N ARG A 242 -12.23 8.35 31.43
CA ARG A 242 -11.56 8.18 32.74
C ARG A 242 -10.12 7.73 32.61
N LEU A 243 -9.83 6.79 31.72
CA LEU A 243 -8.46 6.34 31.49
C LEU A 243 -7.57 7.48 30.97
N PHE A 244 -8.05 8.29 30.03
CA PHE A 244 -7.31 9.47 29.56
C PHE A 244 -7.11 10.51 30.67
N LEU A 245 -8.09 10.71 31.55
CA LEU A 245 -7.92 11.55 32.76
C LEU A 245 -6.85 10.99 33.70
N GLN A 246 -6.80 9.67 33.88
CA GLN A 246 -5.78 9.03 34.71
C GLN A 246 -4.39 9.10 34.08
N ILE A 247 -4.28 8.96 32.76
CA ILE A 247 -3.01 9.18 32.04
C ILE A 247 -2.56 10.63 32.21
N LYS A 248 -3.47 11.60 32.12
CA LYS A 248 -3.16 13.03 32.37
C LYS A 248 -2.64 13.25 33.80
N GLN A 249 -3.27 12.63 34.80
CA GLN A 249 -2.83 12.71 36.20
C GLN A 249 -1.45 12.07 36.39
N PHE A 250 -1.24 10.88 35.82
CA PHE A 250 0.04 10.17 35.84
C PHE A 250 1.16 11.03 35.23
N ILE A 251 0.92 11.63 34.06
CA ILE A 251 1.90 12.54 33.43
C ILE A 251 2.19 13.73 34.33
N SER A 252 1.16 14.31 34.93
CA SER A 252 1.32 15.47 35.82
C SER A 252 2.12 15.14 37.09
N ASN A 253 2.02 13.91 37.60
CA ASN A 253 2.74 13.44 38.79
C ASN A 253 4.23 13.20 38.54
N TYR A 254 4.64 12.90 37.30
CA TYR A 254 6.01 12.47 36.99
C TYR A 254 6.68 13.25 35.86
N LYS A 255 6.06 14.33 35.37
CA LYS A 255 6.59 15.16 34.25
C LYS A 255 8.00 15.70 34.47
N ASP A 256 8.40 15.88 35.74
CA ASP A 256 9.70 16.43 36.12
C ASP A 256 10.77 15.32 36.27
N SER A 257 10.41 14.06 36.04
CA SER A 257 11.33 12.92 36.04
C SER A 257 11.79 12.59 34.62
N ASP A 258 13.11 12.59 34.42
CA ASP A 258 13.70 12.08 33.18
C ASP A 258 13.75 10.53 33.12
N LYS A 259 13.50 9.85 34.25
CA LYS A 259 13.60 8.39 34.37
C LYS A 259 12.31 7.64 34.01
N ILE A 260 11.15 8.30 34.02
CA ILE A 260 9.85 7.67 33.71
C ILE A 260 9.43 8.07 32.29
N LYS A 261 9.16 7.07 31.45
CA LYS A 261 8.74 7.26 30.06
C LYS A 261 7.42 6.54 29.79
N LEU A 262 6.53 7.16 29.02
CA LEU A 262 5.23 6.62 28.63
C LEU A 262 5.10 6.60 27.10
N ILE A 263 4.82 5.43 26.53
CA ILE A 263 4.56 5.21 25.11
C ILE A 263 3.13 4.69 24.99
N ILE A 264 2.33 5.31 24.14
CA ILE A 264 0.94 4.86 23.92
C ILE A 264 0.62 4.71 22.44
N THR A 265 -0.27 3.76 22.11
CA THR A 265 -0.81 3.62 20.75
C THR A 265 -2.33 3.83 20.74
N SER A 266 -2.83 4.47 19.69
CA SER A 266 -4.25 4.76 19.52
C SER A 266 -4.63 4.89 18.05
N ARG A 267 -5.91 4.69 17.73
CA ARG A 267 -6.51 5.14 16.46
C ARG A 267 -6.68 6.66 16.42
N CYS A 268 -6.71 7.22 15.21
CA CYS A 268 -6.90 8.66 14.97
C CYS A 268 -8.22 9.17 15.60
N SER A 269 -9.33 8.46 15.36
CA SER A 269 -10.65 8.86 15.87
C SER A 269 -10.74 8.89 17.41
N THR A 270 -10.10 7.92 18.08
CA THR A 270 -10.06 7.87 19.55
C THR A 270 -9.14 8.96 20.10
N TRP A 271 -8.00 9.18 19.44
CA TRP A 271 -7.05 10.22 19.81
C TRP A 271 -7.68 11.61 19.70
N GLU A 272 -8.36 11.88 18.60
CA GLU A 272 -9.03 13.16 18.34
C GLU A 272 -10.13 13.43 19.38
N LYS A 273 -10.97 12.43 19.64
CA LYS A 273 -12.11 12.58 20.55
C LYS A 273 -11.71 12.70 22.01
N PHE A 274 -10.68 11.97 22.45
CA PHE A 274 -10.35 11.85 23.87
C PHE A 274 -8.98 12.40 24.23
N ALA A 275 -7.94 12.24 23.43
CA ALA A 275 -6.61 12.73 23.80
C ALA A 275 -6.43 14.23 23.53
N LEU A 276 -6.85 14.73 22.36
CA LEU A 276 -6.65 16.13 21.96
C LEU A 276 -7.29 17.16 22.91
N PRO A 277 -8.53 17.00 23.42
CA PRO A 277 -9.11 17.94 24.37
C PRO A 277 -8.26 18.13 25.62
N PHE A 278 -7.57 17.07 26.07
CA PHE A 278 -6.73 17.12 27.28
C PHE A 278 -5.31 17.61 27.01
N VAL A 279 -4.77 17.33 25.82
CA VAL A 279 -3.38 17.69 25.44
C VAL A 279 -3.28 19.13 24.92
N ILE A 280 -4.25 19.60 24.12
CA ILE A 280 -4.20 20.90 23.43
C ILE A 280 -4.88 22.01 24.24
N LYS A 281 -6.13 21.82 24.68
CA LYS A 281 -6.89 22.91 25.34
C LYS A 281 -6.47 23.16 26.80
N GLY A 282 -5.67 22.27 27.37
CA GLY A 282 -5.30 22.30 28.79
C GLY A 282 -3.97 22.98 29.15
N ASN A 283 -3.11 23.35 28.17
CA ASN A 283 -1.74 23.92 28.25
C ASN A 283 -0.71 23.29 29.22
N ALA A 284 -1.10 22.69 30.35
CA ALA A 284 -0.20 22.33 31.45
C ALA A 284 0.71 21.12 31.18
N ILE A 285 0.31 20.20 30.29
CA ILE A 285 1.05 18.95 30.01
C ILE A 285 1.53 18.83 28.56
N GLN A 286 1.22 19.80 27.69
CA GLN A 286 1.60 19.74 26.27
C GLN A 286 3.12 19.59 26.11
N ASN A 287 3.88 20.34 26.92
CA ASN A 287 5.34 20.30 26.94
C ASN A 287 5.92 18.98 27.46
N SER A 288 5.12 18.10 28.05
CA SER A 288 5.55 16.77 28.50
C SER A 288 5.49 15.73 27.38
N TRP A 289 4.87 16.04 26.24
CA TRP A 289 4.76 15.14 25.10
C TRP A 289 5.86 15.36 24.05
N TYR A 290 6.36 14.27 23.49
CA TYR A 290 7.33 14.25 22.39
C TYR A 290 6.64 14.11 21.03
N GLU A 291 6.82 15.12 20.18
CA GLU A 291 6.49 15.14 18.75
C GLU A 291 5.12 14.55 18.37
N LEU A 292 4.02 15.03 18.95
CA LEU A 292 2.66 14.54 18.62
C LEU A 292 2.18 14.84 17.18
N GLY A 293 2.99 15.46 16.33
CA GLY A 293 2.62 15.73 14.94
C GLY A 293 1.48 16.76 14.80
N LEU A 294 1.33 17.65 15.78
CA LEU A 294 0.26 18.64 15.85
C LEU A 294 0.51 19.81 14.88
N LYS A 295 0.41 19.57 13.57
CA LYS A 295 0.11 20.67 12.64
C LYS A 295 -1.39 20.96 12.77
N VAL A 296 -1.71 22.16 13.24
CA VAL A 296 -3.09 22.59 13.53
C VAL A 296 -3.99 22.57 12.27
N ASP A 297 -3.38 22.54 11.07
CA ASP A 297 -4.08 22.61 9.77
C ASP A 297 -4.09 21.30 8.95
N SER A 298 -3.54 20.19 9.45
CA SER A 298 -3.59 18.91 8.73
C SER A 298 -4.75 18.04 9.22
N GLN A 299 -5.63 17.62 8.30
CA GLN A 299 -6.82 16.82 8.57
C GLN A 299 -6.55 15.43 9.19
N ASP A 300 -5.30 14.96 9.24
CA ASP A 300 -4.94 13.65 9.80
C ASP A 300 -3.79 13.73 10.82
N TYR A 301 -4.07 13.47 12.11
CA TYR A 301 -3.09 13.41 13.21
C TYR A 301 -2.20 12.14 13.20
N GLN A 302 -1.86 11.63 12.02
CA GLN A 302 -1.11 10.38 11.85
C GLN A 302 0.40 10.62 12.00
N ASN A 303 1.08 9.77 12.78
CA ASN A 303 2.53 9.85 12.97
C ASN A 303 3.26 8.50 12.84
N LEU A 304 2.57 7.47 12.38
CA LEU A 304 3.16 6.21 11.92
C LEU A 304 2.89 6.05 10.43
N TYR A 305 3.95 6.01 9.62
CA TYR A 305 3.85 6.00 8.16
C TYR A 305 3.59 4.60 7.57
N PRO A 306 3.16 4.49 6.29
CA PRO A 306 3.14 3.23 5.56
C PRO A 306 4.52 2.55 5.47
N LEU A 307 4.55 1.28 5.11
CA LEU A 307 5.77 0.49 4.90
C LEU A 307 6.56 1.03 3.70
N THR A 308 7.88 1.03 3.80
CA THR A 308 8.77 1.31 2.66
C THR A 308 8.89 0.07 1.76
N ASN A 309 9.39 0.26 0.53
CA ASN A 309 9.65 -0.86 -0.38
C ASN A 309 10.61 -1.89 0.23
N ASP A 310 11.65 -1.44 0.92
CA ASP A 310 12.60 -2.33 1.62
C ASP A 310 11.93 -3.10 2.77
N GLU A 311 11.02 -2.45 3.50
CA GLU A 311 10.25 -3.09 4.57
C GLU A 311 9.29 -4.15 4.01
N ILE A 312 8.72 -3.91 2.83
CA ILE A 312 7.86 -4.87 2.13
C ILE A 312 8.71 -6.05 1.62
N GLU A 313 9.85 -5.79 0.97
CA GLU A 313 10.78 -6.81 0.45
C GLU A 313 11.18 -7.77 1.57
N TYR A 314 11.54 -7.23 2.74
CA TYR A 314 11.90 -8.00 3.92
C TYR A 314 10.83 -9.04 4.31
N VAL A 315 9.55 -8.65 4.24
CA VAL A 315 8.42 -9.51 4.59
C VAL A 315 8.21 -10.56 3.52
N ILE A 316 8.25 -10.17 2.24
CA ILE A 316 8.11 -11.07 1.10
C ILE A 316 9.17 -12.17 1.12
N ASP A 317 10.43 -11.78 1.34
CA ASP A 317 11.55 -12.71 1.46
C ASP A 317 11.33 -13.78 2.52
N ARG A 318 10.75 -13.39 3.66
CA ARG A 318 10.53 -14.27 4.81
C ARG A 318 9.19 -14.99 4.81
N THR A 319 8.38 -14.80 3.77
CA THR A 319 7.06 -15.42 3.66
C THR A 319 6.91 -16.12 2.32
N ILE A 320 6.71 -15.36 1.26
CA ILE A 320 6.52 -15.85 -0.12
C ILE A 320 7.77 -16.58 -0.59
N ASN A 321 8.94 -15.95 -0.56
CA ASN A 321 10.17 -16.54 -1.13
C ASN A 321 10.69 -17.74 -0.34
N ASN A 322 10.27 -17.88 0.92
CA ASN A 322 10.52 -19.08 1.71
C ASN A 322 9.55 -20.23 1.40
N SER A 323 8.37 -19.93 0.85
CA SER A 323 7.30 -20.90 0.61
C SER A 323 7.28 -21.42 -0.83
N PHE A 324 7.94 -20.73 -1.77
CA PHE A 324 7.95 -21.06 -3.19
C PHE A 324 9.37 -21.11 -3.77
N SER A 325 9.58 -21.89 -4.83
CA SER A 325 10.90 -22.06 -5.48
C SER A 325 11.31 -20.85 -6.33
N THR A 326 10.35 -20.15 -6.92
CA THR A 326 10.55 -18.90 -7.65
C THR A 326 10.57 -17.74 -6.67
N LYS A 327 11.64 -16.94 -6.71
CA LYS A 327 11.73 -15.71 -5.92
C LYS A 327 10.88 -14.63 -6.56
N PHE A 328 10.18 -13.88 -5.71
CA PHE A 328 9.33 -12.76 -6.04
C PHE A 328 9.92 -11.50 -5.38
N SER A 329 10.18 -10.46 -6.17
CA SER A 329 10.66 -9.17 -5.64
C SER A 329 9.58 -8.11 -5.69
N VAL A 330 9.59 -7.19 -4.72
CA VAL A 330 8.76 -5.96 -4.74
C VAL A 330 9.02 -5.14 -5.98
N LYS A 331 10.22 -5.22 -6.59
CA LYS A 331 10.51 -4.50 -7.84
C LYS A 331 9.51 -4.87 -8.95
N GLU A 332 9.08 -6.12 -8.99
CA GLU A 332 8.12 -6.68 -9.97
C GLU A 332 6.69 -6.14 -9.81
N LEU A 333 6.39 -5.46 -8.69
CA LEU A 333 5.07 -4.87 -8.45
C LEU A 333 4.93 -3.50 -9.10
N SER A 334 3.74 -3.20 -9.62
CA SER A 334 3.39 -1.88 -10.14
C SER A 334 3.37 -0.82 -9.04
N PHE A 335 3.45 0.47 -9.42
CA PHE A 335 3.38 1.59 -8.46
C PHE A 335 2.10 1.55 -7.60
N GLN A 336 0.96 1.21 -8.20
CA GLN A 336 -0.31 1.12 -7.48
C GLN A 336 -0.33 -0.05 -6.49
N GLN A 337 0.20 -1.21 -6.89
CA GLN A 337 0.34 -2.37 -6.01
C GLN A 337 1.24 -2.06 -4.81
N LYS A 338 2.42 -1.46 -5.07
CA LYS A 338 3.36 -0.99 -4.02
C LYS A 338 2.67 -0.04 -3.04
N LYS A 339 1.94 0.96 -3.54
CA LYS A 339 1.20 1.90 -2.71
C LYS A 339 0.15 1.21 -1.84
N MET A 340 -0.55 0.21 -2.35
CA MET A 340 -1.56 -0.53 -1.58
C MET A 340 -0.95 -1.40 -0.48
N ILE A 341 0.02 -2.25 -0.82
CA ILE A 341 0.65 -3.16 0.14
C ILE A 341 1.60 -2.45 1.11
N SER A 342 1.87 -1.15 0.89
CA SER A 342 2.50 -0.32 1.91
C SER A 342 1.71 -0.27 3.23
N ASN A 343 0.40 -0.54 3.20
CA ASN A 343 -0.34 -0.81 4.43
C ASN A 343 -0.03 -2.25 4.91
N PRO A 344 0.50 -2.44 6.15
CA PRO A 344 0.84 -3.76 6.68
C PRO A 344 -0.31 -4.77 6.62
N PHE A 345 -1.54 -4.31 6.76
CA PHE A 345 -2.72 -5.18 6.65
C PHE A 345 -2.93 -5.69 5.21
N TYR A 346 -2.78 -4.83 4.19
CA TYR A 346 -2.88 -5.27 2.80
C TYR A 346 -1.69 -6.15 2.41
N LEU A 347 -0.50 -5.91 2.96
CA LEU A 347 0.64 -6.81 2.80
C LEU A 347 0.37 -8.20 3.39
N GLU A 348 -0.22 -8.27 4.58
CA GLU A 348 -0.64 -9.55 5.18
C GLU A 348 -1.59 -10.31 4.25
N LEU A 349 -2.60 -9.64 3.69
CA LEU A 349 -3.52 -10.24 2.73
C LEU A 349 -2.81 -10.70 1.47
N PHE A 350 -1.91 -9.86 0.94
CA PHE A 350 -1.12 -10.18 -0.25
C PHE A 350 -0.29 -11.45 -0.04
N VAL A 351 0.43 -11.55 1.09
CA VAL A 351 1.21 -12.74 1.44
C VAL A 351 0.35 -13.99 1.52
N LYS A 352 -0.87 -13.90 2.07
CA LYS A 352 -1.80 -15.05 2.18
C LYS A 352 -2.40 -15.49 0.85
N LEU A 353 -2.60 -14.55 -0.07
CA LEU A 353 -3.22 -14.80 -1.37
C LEU A 353 -2.22 -15.12 -2.47
N TYR A 354 -0.93 -14.87 -2.24
CA TYR A 354 0.11 -15.10 -3.22
C TYR A 354 0.29 -16.60 -3.55
N ASN A 355 0.43 -16.88 -4.85
CA ASN A 355 0.49 -18.18 -5.49
C ASN A 355 1.23 -17.99 -6.84
N PRO A 356 2.45 -18.52 -6.99
CA PRO A 356 3.31 -18.28 -8.15
C PRO A 356 2.70 -18.73 -9.49
N ASN A 357 1.69 -19.62 -9.48
CA ASN A 357 1.00 -20.08 -10.68
C ASN A 357 -0.13 -19.14 -11.13
N LYS A 358 -0.46 -18.12 -10.34
CA LYS A 358 -1.40 -17.06 -10.73
C LYS A 358 -0.59 -15.86 -11.21
N HIS A 359 -0.79 -15.45 -12.46
CA HIS A 359 -0.19 -14.22 -12.97
C HIS A 359 -0.81 -13.02 -12.28
N TYR A 360 0.04 -12.34 -11.51
CA TYR A 360 -0.27 -11.26 -10.60
C TYR A 360 -0.35 -9.90 -11.31
N GLY A 361 -1.33 -9.74 -12.21
CA GLY A 361 -1.47 -8.54 -13.05
C GLY A 361 -1.78 -7.23 -12.31
N ASN A 362 -1.73 -6.11 -13.03
CA ASN A 362 -1.93 -4.73 -12.55
C ASN A 362 -3.23 -4.48 -11.73
N ASN A 363 -4.19 -5.41 -11.73
CA ASN A 363 -5.50 -5.29 -11.07
C ASN A 363 -5.62 -5.94 -9.68
N GLN A 364 -4.53 -6.35 -9.04
CA GLN A 364 -4.55 -6.95 -7.68
C GLN A 364 -5.22 -6.10 -6.61
N GLY A 365 -5.33 -4.77 -6.81
CA GLY A 365 -5.97 -3.90 -5.83
C GLY A 365 -7.41 -4.33 -5.53
N GLN A 366 -8.14 -4.73 -6.56
CA GLN A 366 -9.51 -5.22 -6.42
C GLN A 366 -9.55 -6.62 -5.79
N GLU A 367 -8.64 -7.53 -6.12
CA GLU A 367 -8.61 -8.87 -5.52
C GLU A 367 -8.30 -8.82 -4.02
N LEU A 368 -7.29 -8.04 -3.62
CA LEU A 368 -6.94 -7.83 -2.22
C LEU A 368 -8.08 -7.16 -1.44
N LEU A 369 -8.75 -6.19 -2.06
CA LEU A 369 -9.92 -5.53 -1.50
C LEU A 369 -11.13 -6.47 -1.38
N ASN A 370 -11.37 -7.32 -2.39
CA ASN A 370 -12.42 -8.33 -2.37
C ASN A 370 -12.18 -9.35 -1.25
N GLU A 371 -10.94 -9.81 -1.07
CA GLU A 371 -10.60 -10.72 0.03
C GLU A 371 -10.68 -10.01 1.40
N PHE A 372 -10.33 -8.71 1.47
CA PHE A 372 -10.56 -7.90 2.67
C PHE A 372 -12.03 -7.86 3.05
N LEU A 373 -12.90 -7.51 2.10
CA LEU A 373 -14.35 -7.49 2.27
C LEU A 373 -14.86 -8.87 2.66
N ARG A 374 -14.37 -9.93 2.01
CA ARG A 374 -14.71 -11.32 2.32
C ARG A 374 -14.41 -11.69 3.77
N ASN A 375 -13.25 -11.32 4.28
CA ASN A 375 -12.84 -11.66 5.64
C ASN A 375 -13.42 -10.74 6.73
N LYS A 376 -13.63 -9.44 6.45
CA LYS A 376 -14.05 -8.45 7.47
C LYS A 376 -15.53 -8.08 7.43
N VAL A 377 -16.19 -8.37 6.33
CA VAL A 377 -17.63 -8.15 6.12
C VAL A 377 -18.30 -9.51 5.93
N PHE A 378 -18.09 -10.18 4.80
CA PHE A 378 -18.95 -11.29 4.36
C PHE A 378 -18.88 -12.55 5.24
N TYR A 379 -17.70 -12.92 5.74
CA TYR A 379 -17.50 -14.10 6.62
C TYR A 379 -17.13 -13.74 8.06
N SER A 380 -17.37 -12.50 8.44
CA SER A 380 -17.08 -12.01 9.78
C SER A 380 -18.27 -12.17 10.72
N ARG A 381 -18.07 -11.91 12.02
CA ARG A 381 -19.19 -11.74 12.96
C ARG A 381 -20.04 -10.55 12.52
N PHE A 382 -21.36 -10.65 12.72
CA PHE A 382 -22.33 -9.64 12.33
C PHE A 382 -22.33 -9.32 10.82
N SER A 383 -22.07 -10.33 9.97
CA SER A 383 -21.95 -10.14 8.52
C SER A 383 -23.21 -9.56 7.89
N GLU A 384 -24.38 -10.03 8.30
CA GLU A 384 -25.69 -9.53 7.83
C GLU A 384 -25.87 -8.05 8.21
N GLU A 385 -25.66 -7.70 9.48
CA GLU A 385 -25.82 -6.31 9.94
C GLU A 385 -24.80 -5.37 9.31
N LYS A 386 -23.56 -5.84 9.07
CA LYS A 386 -22.54 -5.06 8.35
C LYS A 386 -22.93 -4.81 6.90
N MET A 387 -23.46 -5.82 6.23
CA MET A 387 -23.96 -5.72 4.85
C MET A 387 -25.13 -4.73 4.77
N ASP A 388 -26.08 -4.84 5.69
CA ASP A 388 -27.21 -3.92 5.80
C ASP A 388 -26.76 -2.48 5.98
N ILE A 389 -25.80 -2.23 6.88
CA ILE A 389 -25.26 -0.89 7.11
C ILE A 389 -24.56 -0.36 5.85
N LEU A 390 -23.67 -1.14 5.24
CA LEU A 390 -22.91 -0.71 4.06
C LEU A 390 -23.84 -0.42 2.88
N TYR A 391 -24.77 -1.31 2.58
CA TYR A 391 -25.76 -1.09 1.52
C TYR A 391 -26.80 -0.02 1.87
N GLY A 392 -27.10 0.17 3.15
CA GLY A 392 -27.86 1.29 3.65
C GLY A 392 -27.19 2.63 3.33
N ILE A 393 -25.89 2.73 3.58
CA ILE A 393 -25.09 3.92 3.21
C ILE A 393 -25.12 4.11 1.70
N LEU A 394 -24.90 3.05 0.91
CA LEU A 394 -24.96 3.15 -0.56
C LEU A 394 -26.30 3.69 -1.05
N LYS A 395 -27.43 3.23 -0.48
CA LYS A 395 -28.75 3.75 -0.83
C LYS A 395 -28.90 5.23 -0.49
N LEU A 396 -28.42 5.67 0.67
CA LEU A 396 -28.50 7.08 1.10
C LEU A 396 -27.67 8.02 0.22
N ILE A 397 -26.54 7.55 -0.32
CA ILE A 397 -25.73 8.31 -1.28
C ILE A 397 -26.16 8.11 -2.73
N GLU A 398 -27.32 7.49 -2.97
CA GLU A 398 -27.82 7.11 -4.30
C GLU A 398 -26.76 6.38 -5.14
N HIS A 399 -26.07 5.43 -4.51
CA HIS A 399 -25.00 4.62 -5.09
C HIS A 399 -23.90 5.47 -5.75
N GLY A 400 -23.51 6.56 -5.09
CA GLY A 400 -22.41 7.45 -5.48
C GLY A 400 -22.84 8.74 -6.20
N LYS A 401 -24.12 8.87 -6.57
CA LYS A 401 -24.64 10.07 -7.26
C LYS A 401 -24.69 11.30 -6.38
N ASN A 402 -24.97 11.15 -5.09
CA ASN A 402 -25.01 12.24 -4.10
C ASN A 402 -23.70 12.37 -3.31
N GLY A 403 -22.57 11.96 -3.91
CA GLY A 403 -21.25 11.98 -3.28
C GLY A 403 -20.95 10.72 -2.46
N VAL A 404 -20.06 10.86 -1.48
CA VAL A 404 -19.41 9.72 -0.78
C VAL A 404 -19.80 9.59 0.70
N ALA A 405 -20.69 10.46 1.19
CA ALA A 405 -21.03 10.54 2.62
C ALA A 405 -22.53 10.65 2.85
N ALA A 406 -23.06 9.81 3.73
CA ALA A 406 -24.46 9.84 4.15
C ALA A 406 -24.62 10.57 5.49
N LYS A 407 -25.77 11.22 5.71
CA LYS A 407 -26.07 11.78 7.03
C LYS A 407 -26.25 10.66 8.04
N LYS A 408 -25.55 10.75 9.18
CA LYS A 408 -25.65 9.74 10.23
C LYS A 408 -27.05 9.63 10.82
N MET A 409 -27.83 10.71 10.82
CA MET A 409 -29.21 10.67 11.31
C MET A 409 -30.09 9.79 10.42
N GLU A 410 -30.03 9.96 9.10
CA GLU A 410 -30.81 9.16 8.15
C GLU A 410 -30.42 7.67 8.25
N LEU A 411 -29.13 7.35 8.45
CA LEU A 411 -28.69 5.98 8.68
C LEU A 411 -29.20 5.39 10.01
N ARG A 412 -29.35 6.21 11.05
CA ARG A 412 -29.89 5.79 12.37
C ARG A 412 -31.38 5.48 12.32
N ASP A 413 -32.11 6.17 11.45
CA ASP A 413 -33.54 5.95 11.26
C ASP A 413 -33.78 4.59 10.58
N ALA A 414 -32.88 4.19 9.67
CA ALA A 414 -32.92 2.89 9.01
C ALA A 414 -32.39 1.74 9.89
N PHE A 415 -31.31 1.97 10.65
CA PHE A 415 -30.65 0.94 11.45
C PHE A 415 -30.28 1.46 12.85
N PRO A 416 -30.48 0.69 13.93
CA PRO A 416 -30.24 1.14 15.30
C PRO A 416 -28.75 1.19 15.70
N ILE A 417 -27.89 1.72 14.82
CA ILE A 417 -26.42 1.83 14.97
C ILE A 417 -25.98 2.70 16.15
N HIS A 418 -26.89 3.45 16.77
CA HIS A 418 -26.61 4.34 17.90
C HIS A 418 -27.04 3.75 19.26
N LEU A 419 -27.76 2.63 19.26
CA LEU A 419 -28.35 2.01 20.44
C LEU A 419 -27.55 0.76 20.83
N LYS A 420 -26.71 0.88 21.85
CA LYS A 420 -25.93 -0.24 22.42
C LYS A 420 -26.78 -1.44 22.86
N THR A 421 -28.04 -1.17 23.20
CA THR A 421 -28.99 -2.16 23.72
C THR A 421 -29.89 -2.77 22.65
N ALA A 422 -29.90 -2.23 21.42
CA ALA A 422 -30.82 -2.63 20.36
C ALA A 422 -30.18 -3.60 19.35
N GLY A 423 -29.53 -4.64 19.87
CA GLY A 423 -29.00 -5.74 19.06
C GLY A 423 -27.61 -5.51 18.46
N ASN A 424 -27.29 -6.30 17.44
CA ASN A 424 -25.95 -6.44 16.89
C ASN A 424 -25.49 -5.24 16.02
N TYR A 425 -26.41 -4.41 15.51
CA TYR A 425 -26.09 -3.29 14.60
C TYR A 425 -25.12 -2.27 15.20
N PHE A 426 -25.21 -2.00 16.51
CA PHE A 426 -24.23 -1.12 17.18
C PHE A 426 -22.82 -1.72 17.10
N CYS A 427 -22.67 -3.00 17.42
CA CYS A 427 -21.38 -3.68 17.36
C CYS A 427 -20.85 -3.79 15.92
N ALA A 428 -21.72 -4.11 14.96
CA ALA A 428 -21.39 -4.15 13.54
C ALA A 428 -20.86 -2.79 13.04
N TYR A 429 -21.57 -1.70 13.36
CA TYR A 429 -21.18 -0.35 12.98
C TYR A 429 -19.82 0.07 13.56
N GLU A 430 -19.61 -0.20 14.85
CA GLU A 430 -18.32 0.07 15.50
C GLU A 430 -17.19 -0.79 14.92
N GLU A 431 -17.45 -2.05 14.53
CA GLU A 431 -16.47 -2.89 13.84
C GLU A 431 -16.10 -2.33 12.46
N LEU A 432 -17.07 -1.83 11.69
CA LEU A 432 -16.81 -1.19 10.39
C LEU A 432 -15.95 0.07 10.52
N ILE A 433 -16.20 0.92 11.52
CA ILE A 433 -15.33 2.08 11.84
C ILE A 433 -13.95 1.60 12.29
N SER A 434 -13.91 0.58 13.15
CA SER A 434 -12.70 -0.02 13.69
C SER A 434 -11.78 -0.58 12.61
N TYR A 435 -12.34 -1.23 11.60
CA TYR A 435 -11.62 -1.73 10.44
C TYR A 435 -11.20 -0.64 9.44
N GLY A 436 -11.65 0.60 9.64
CA GLY A 436 -11.40 1.70 8.69
C GLY A 436 -12.20 1.57 7.39
N LEU A 437 -13.32 0.84 7.42
CA LEU A 437 -14.27 0.79 6.31
C LEU A 437 -15.16 2.04 6.31
N LEU A 438 -15.47 2.56 7.50
CA LEU A 438 -16.27 3.77 7.70
C LEU A 438 -15.49 4.84 8.48
N THR A 439 -15.71 6.10 8.09
CA THR A 439 -15.22 7.28 8.80
C THR A 439 -16.37 8.22 9.14
N GLU A 440 -16.29 8.84 10.32
CA GLU A 440 -17.23 9.88 10.74
C GLU A 440 -16.56 11.24 10.68
N PHE A 441 -17.29 12.25 10.22
CA PHE A 441 -16.86 13.64 10.28
C PHE A 441 -18.06 14.56 10.55
N ILE A 442 -17.77 15.78 10.99
CA ILE A 442 -18.79 16.78 11.32
C ILE A 442 -18.65 17.94 10.35
N THR A 443 -19.75 18.37 9.77
CA THR A 443 -19.82 19.62 9.01
C THR A 443 -20.89 20.53 9.60
N ILE A 444 -20.73 21.83 9.36
CA ILE A 444 -21.72 22.84 9.73
C ILE A 444 -22.66 22.97 8.53
N ASN A 445 -23.96 22.77 8.75
CA ASN A 445 -24.94 23.00 7.70
C ASN A 445 -25.24 24.49 7.52
N GLU A 446 -26.01 24.82 6.48
CA GLU A 446 -26.41 26.19 6.14
C GLU A 446 -27.16 26.93 7.28
N HIS A 447 -27.64 26.19 8.29
CA HIS A 447 -28.33 26.72 9.46
C HIS A 447 -27.44 26.78 10.71
N ASN A 448 -26.11 26.73 10.57
CA ASN A 448 -25.13 26.75 11.67
C ASN A 448 -25.31 25.64 12.72
N SER A 449 -25.92 24.51 12.35
CA SER A 449 -26.03 23.33 13.21
C SER A 449 -25.05 22.25 12.79
N TYR A 450 -24.52 21.52 13.77
CA TYR A 450 -23.57 20.44 13.54
C TYR A 450 -24.29 19.21 12.98
N CYS A 451 -23.94 18.81 11.76
CA CYS A 451 -24.39 17.57 11.16
C CYS A 451 -23.26 16.55 11.13
N LYS A 452 -23.54 15.33 11.61
CA LYS A 452 -22.61 14.20 11.53
C LYS A 452 -22.84 13.41 10.26
N TYR A 453 -21.78 13.17 9.53
CA TYR A 453 -21.77 12.35 8.32
C TYR A 453 -20.98 11.06 8.55
N VAL A 454 -21.37 10.02 7.83
CA VAL A 454 -20.68 8.73 7.73
C VAL A 454 -20.26 8.54 6.29
N LYS A 455 -18.97 8.31 6.04
CA LYS A 455 -18.40 8.08 4.72
C LYS A 455 -17.77 6.69 4.67
N ILE A 456 -17.91 6.02 3.53
CA ILE A 456 -17.05 4.86 3.21
C ILE A 456 -15.66 5.41 2.95
N THR A 457 -14.67 4.95 3.73
CA THR A 457 -13.40 5.67 3.90
C THR A 457 -12.61 5.83 2.60
N SER A 458 -12.69 4.86 1.69
CA SER A 458 -12.03 4.89 0.38
C SER A 458 -13.06 4.95 -0.75
N GLU A 459 -12.79 5.77 -1.77
CA GLU A 459 -13.59 5.85 -3.00
C GLU A 459 -13.57 4.53 -3.77
N SER A 460 -12.40 3.93 -3.95
CA SER A 460 -12.25 2.60 -4.57
C SER A 460 -13.03 1.50 -3.82
N LEU A 461 -13.09 1.58 -2.48
CA LEU A 461 -13.92 0.69 -1.67
C LEU A 461 -15.42 0.93 -1.90
N CYS A 462 -15.84 2.20 -1.95
CA CYS A 462 -17.22 2.56 -2.25
C CYS A 462 -17.64 2.04 -3.63
N GLU A 463 -16.83 2.29 -4.65
CA GLU A 463 -17.01 1.83 -6.03
C GLU A 463 -17.09 0.31 -6.13
N THR A 464 -16.20 -0.41 -5.43
CA THR A 464 -16.24 -1.88 -5.37
C THR A 464 -17.54 -2.38 -4.74
N LEU A 465 -17.99 -1.75 -3.65
CA LEU A 465 -19.26 -2.12 -2.99
C LEU A 465 -20.47 -1.83 -3.88
N ILE A 466 -20.47 -0.72 -4.62
CA ILE A 466 -21.50 -0.38 -5.62
C ILE A 466 -21.51 -1.44 -6.73
N GLY A 467 -20.36 -1.74 -7.32
CA GLY A 467 -20.21 -2.74 -8.37
C GLY A 467 -20.69 -4.13 -7.92
N LEU A 468 -20.28 -4.59 -6.74
CA LEU A 468 -20.76 -5.86 -6.17
C LEU A 468 -22.28 -5.87 -5.96
N ASN A 469 -22.86 -4.75 -5.50
CA ASN A 469 -24.30 -4.64 -5.32
C ASN A 469 -25.05 -4.70 -6.66
N LEU A 470 -24.55 -4.04 -7.70
CA LEU A 470 -25.10 -4.09 -9.06
C LEU A 470 -25.06 -5.50 -9.63
N ILE A 471 -23.94 -6.21 -9.48
CA ILE A 471 -23.80 -7.61 -9.92
C ILE A 471 -24.80 -8.51 -9.20
N GLN A 472 -24.95 -8.35 -7.88
CA GLN A 472 -25.86 -9.16 -7.08
C GLN A 472 -27.32 -8.96 -7.51
N GLN A 473 -27.73 -7.71 -7.76
CA GLN A 473 -29.10 -7.40 -8.18
C GLN A 473 -29.44 -7.97 -9.57
N ASN A 474 -28.46 -8.05 -10.47
CA ASN A 474 -28.65 -8.54 -11.84
C ASN A 474 -28.32 -10.03 -12.02
N GLY A 475 -27.89 -10.74 -10.96
CA GLY A 475 -27.55 -12.16 -11.03
C GLY A 475 -26.25 -12.47 -11.79
N GLY A 476 -25.41 -11.46 -12.03
CA GLY A 476 -24.17 -11.57 -12.79
C GLY A 476 -23.82 -10.30 -13.55
N VAL A 477 -22.75 -10.37 -14.35
CA VAL A 477 -22.41 -9.34 -15.34
C VAL A 477 -22.78 -9.85 -16.73
N ASP A 478 -23.54 -9.03 -17.45
CA ASP A 478 -23.81 -9.15 -18.88
C ASP A 478 -23.68 -7.76 -19.54
N PHE A 479 -23.81 -7.70 -20.87
CA PHE A 479 -23.77 -6.43 -21.59
C PHE A 479 -24.93 -5.49 -21.20
N GLN A 480 -26.10 -6.03 -20.86
CA GLN A 480 -27.26 -5.21 -20.49
C GLN A 480 -27.02 -4.43 -19.21
N LEU A 481 -26.36 -5.04 -18.22
CA LEU A 481 -25.94 -4.36 -17.00
C LEU A 481 -24.94 -3.23 -17.29
N ILE A 482 -23.94 -3.48 -18.14
CA ILE A 482 -22.94 -2.44 -18.50
C ILE A 482 -23.65 -1.25 -19.15
N LYS A 483 -24.60 -1.51 -20.06
CA LYS A 483 -25.40 -0.47 -20.70
C LYS A 483 -26.31 0.27 -19.74
N ALA A 484 -26.95 -0.44 -18.81
CA ALA A 484 -27.76 0.17 -17.75
C ALA A 484 -26.94 1.09 -16.84
N VAL A 485 -25.67 0.76 -16.58
CA VAL A 485 -24.74 1.63 -15.85
C VAL A 485 -24.33 2.84 -16.68
N GLU A 486 -24.03 2.67 -17.97
CA GLU A 486 -23.73 3.79 -18.88
C GLU A 486 -24.87 4.83 -18.88
N ASP A 487 -26.10 4.37 -19.07
CA ASP A 487 -27.29 5.22 -19.10
C ASP A 487 -27.60 5.80 -17.71
N GLY A 488 -27.57 4.96 -16.67
CA GLY A 488 -27.95 5.33 -15.31
C GLY A 488 -26.97 6.26 -14.61
N TYR A 489 -25.69 6.27 -15.02
CA TYR A 489 -24.62 7.11 -14.45
C TYR A 489 -24.10 8.15 -15.44
N SER A 490 -24.84 8.43 -16.51
CA SER A 490 -24.53 9.52 -17.44
C SER A 490 -24.34 10.86 -16.70
N GLY A 491 -23.23 11.55 -16.97
CA GLY A 491 -22.84 12.81 -16.31
C GLY A 491 -22.19 12.69 -14.92
N PHE A 492 -21.99 11.47 -14.39
CA PHE A 492 -21.30 11.25 -13.11
C PHE A 492 -19.88 10.74 -13.31
N ASP A 493 -18.91 11.29 -12.56
CA ASP A 493 -17.48 10.92 -12.62
C ASP A 493 -17.20 9.42 -12.36
N ILE A 494 -18.11 8.75 -11.67
CA ILE A 494 -17.97 7.33 -11.29
C ILE A 494 -18.34 6.36 -12.43
N LYS A 495 -19.02 6.83 -13.49
CA LYS A 495 -19.56 6.00 -14.59
C LYS A 495 -18.50 5.08 -15.19
N ASN A 496 -17.39 5.67 -15.66
CA ASN A 496 -16.33 4.96 -16.37
C ASN A 496 -15.62 3.97 -15.45
N ARG A 497 -15.42 4.32 -14.18
CA ARG A 497 -14.83 3.43 -13.17
C ARG A 497 -15.69 2.20 -12.88
N LEU A 498 -17.01 2.36 -12.82
CA LEU A 498 -17.95 1.23 -12.66
C LEU A 498 -17.98 0.34 -13.91
N ILE A 499 -17.95 0.92 -15.10
CA ILE A 499 -17.87 0.16 -16.36
C ILE A 499 -16.58 -0.66 -16.40
N SER A 500 -15.44 -0.04 -16.07
CA SER A 500 -14.15 -0.73 -15.95
C SER A 500 -14.20 -1.86 -14.92
N PHE A 501 -14.82 -1.64 -13.76
CA PHE A 501 -15.02 -2.68 -12.73
C PHE A 501 -15.86 -3.86 -13.25
N LEU A 502 -16.99 -3.60 -13.91
CA LEU A 502 -17.87 -4.63 -14.45
C LEU A 502 -17.19 -5.44 -15.55
N TYR A 503 -16.49 -4.76 -16.47
CA TYR A 503 -15.70 -5.40 -17.52
C TYR A 503 -14.67 -6.35 -16.91
N THR A 504 -13.87 -5.85 -15.96
CA THR A 504 -12.84 -6.61 -15.24
C THR A 504 -13.44 -7.86 -14.57
N ASN A 505 -14.58 -7.71 -13.91
CA ASN A 505 -15.25 -8.80 -13.21
C ASN A 505 -15.78 -9.87 -14.16
N ALA A 506 -16.45 -9.49 -15.25
CA ALA A 506 -16.93 -10.42 -16.27
C ALA A 506 -15.78 -11.20 -16.91
N PHE A 507 -14.68 -10.50 -17.20
CA PHE A 507 -13.51 -11.06 -17.84
C PHE A 507 -12.83 -12.13 -16.97
N TYR A 508 -12.51 -11.81 -15.71
CA TYR A 508 -11.82 -12.74 -14.81
C TYR A 508 -12.70 -13.89 -14.30
N ASN A 509 -14.02 -13.71 -14.24
CA ASN A 509 -14.95 -14.78 -13.87
C ASN A 509 -15.31 -15.71 -15.04
N GLY A 510 -14.63 -15.58 -16.19
CA GLY A 510 -14.82 -16.45 -17.35
C GLY A 510 -16.06 -16.15 -18.20
N LYS A 511 -16.80 -15.06 -17.91
CA LYS A 511 -17.97 -14.59 -18.66
C LYS A 511 -17.62 -13.64 -19.82
N HIS A 512 -16.39 -13.73 -20.33
CA HIS A 512 -15.86 -12.89 -21.41
C HIS A 512 -16.74 -12.83 -22.69
N LEU A 513 -17.50 -13.88 -23.03
CA LEU A 513 -18.40 -13.86 -24.18
C LEU A 513 -19.53 -12.82 -24.05
N GLU A 514 -19.91 -12.47 -22.82
CA GLU A 514 -20.89 -11.41 -22.54
C GLU A 514 -20.35 -10.02 -22.91
N LEU A 515 -19.05 -9.90 -23.18
CA LEU A 515 -18.37 -8.65 -23.54
C LEU A 515 -18.24 -8.46 -25.06
N LYS A 516 -18.72 -9.38 -25.89
CA LYS A 516 -18.62 -9.28 -27.36
C LYS A 516 -19.19 -7.97 -27.91
N ASN A 517 -20.25 -7.46 -27.27
CA ASN A 517 -20.94 -6.24 -27.67
C ASN A 517 -20.39 -4.98 -26.97
N PHE A 518 -19.27 -5.05 -26.27
CA PHE A 518 -18.75 -3.93 -25.47
C PHE A 518 -18.54 -2.63 -26.29
N PHE A 519 -18.11 -2.74 -27.56
CA PHE A 519 -17.94 -1.56 -28.43
C PHE A 519 -19.25 -1.04 -29.05
N GLU A 520 -20.41 -1.54 -28.62
CA GLU A 520 -21.72 -0.92 -28.88
C GLU A 520 -22.05 0.23 -27.93
N LEU A 521 -21.25 0.43 -26.86
CA LEU A 521 -21.36 1.58 -25.94
C LEU A 521 -21.22 2.93 -26.68
N SER A 522 -21.56 4.01 -25.99
CA SER A 522 -21.49 5.36 -26.55
C SER A 522 -20.06 5.80 -26.86
N ASP A 523 -19.92 6.69 -27.85
CA ASP A 523 -18.62 7.26 -28.22
C ASP A 523 -17.98 8.03 -27.05
N GLU A 524 -18.77 8.59 -26.13
CA GLU A 524 -18.28 9.28 -24.93
C GLU A 524 -17.56 8.32 -23.99
N THR A 525 -18.18 7.16 -23.69
CA THR A 525 -17.60 6.14 -22.81
C THR A 525 -16.39 5.48 -23.45
N LEU A 526 -16.45 5.15 -24.74
CA LEU A 526 -15.35 4.51 -25.45
C LEU A 526 -14.17 5.45 -25.73
N SER A 527 -14.38 6.78 -25.63
CA SER A 527 -13.28 7.75 -25.71
C SER A 527 -12.56 7.95 -24.37
N ASP A 528 -13.06 7.35 -23.28
CA ASP A 528 -12.44 7.45 -21.98
C ASP A 528 -11.23 6.51 -21.87
N ARG A 529 -10.09 7.10 -21.49
CA ARG A 529 -8.82 6.38 -21.40
C ARG A 529 -8.84 5.27 -20.37
N GLU A 530 -9.49 5.46 -19.22
CA GLU A 530 -9.53 4.44 -18.16
C GLU A 530 -10.30 3.20 -18.62
N VAL A 531 -11.38 3.39 -19.38
CA VAL A 531 -12.17 2.29 -19.96
C VAL A 531 -11.34 1.49 -20.97
N ILE A 532 -10.70 2.18 -21.92
CA ILE A 532 -9.90 1.50 -22.96
C ILE A 532 -8.65 0.84 -22.37
N ASP A 533 -7.94 1.51 -21.46
CA ASP A 533 -6.82 0.93 -20.73
C ASP A 533 -7.27 -0.33 -19.97
N THR A 534 -8.49 -0.37 -19.44
CA THR A 534 -9.03 -1.56 -18.75
C THR A 534 -9.23 -2.73 -19.71
N VAL A 535 -9.75 -2.48 -20.92
CA VAL A 535 -9.91 -3.50 -21.96
C VAL A 535 -8.55 -4.10 -22.35
N LEU A 536 -7.57 -3.23 -22.63
CA LEU A 536 -6.22 -3.62 -23.00
C LEU A 536 -5.50 -4.37 -21.87
N ASN A 537 -5.49 -3.81 -20.65
CA ASN A 537 -4.85 -4.45 -19.50
C ASN A 537 -5.45 -5.80 -19.13
N SER A 538 -6.77 -5.97 -19.31
CA SER A 538 -7.42 -7.27 -19.08
C SER A 538 -6.95 -8.31 -20.11
N ALA A 539 -6.76 -7.90 -21.36
CA ALA A 539 -6.28 -8.76 -22.43
C ALA A 539 -4.82 -9.22 -22.23
N ILE A 540 -3.98 -8.48 -21.50
CA ILE A 540 -2.56 -8.78 -21.27
C ILE A 540 -2.31 -10.10 -20.51
N TYR A 541 -3.23 -10.58 -19.66
CA TYR A 541 -2.89 -11.60 -18.64
C TYR A 541 -3.65 -12.95 -18.70
N SER A 542 -3.53 -13.84 -19.71
CA SER A 542 -3.74 -15.36 -19.71
C SER A 542 -4.63 -16.08 -20.78
N ASP A 543 -4.11 -17.14 -21.44
CA ASP A 543 -4.75 -18.27 -22.17
C ASP A 543 -5.65 -18.07 -23.43
N ASP A 544 -5.73 -19.13 -24.26
CA ASP A 544 -6.42 -19.30 -25.57
C ASP A 544 -7.82 -18.63 -25.68
N ARG A 545 -8.54 -18.50 -24.56
CA ARG A 545 -9.88 -17.91 -24.50
C ARG A 545 -9.88 -16.39 -24.75
N LYS A 546 -8.72 -15.73 -24.60
CA LYS A 546 -8.54 -14.29 -24.86
C LYS A 546 -8.37 -13.96 -26.31
N ILE A 547 -7.78 -14.91 -27.05
CA ILE A 547 -7.66 -14.83 -28.50
C ILE A 547 -9.08 -14.73 -29.08
N GLU A 548 -10.05 -15.52 -28.61
CA GLU A 548 -11.42 -15.46 -29.15
C GLU A 548 -12.09 -14.07 -29.00
N LEU A 549 -12.02 -13.45 -27.83
CA LEU A 549 -12.66 -12.13 -27.62
C LEU A 549 -11.93 -11.02 -28.40
N MET A 550 -10.59 -11.02 -28.39
CA MET A 550 -9.81 -10.02 -29.11
C MET A 550 -9.92 -10.19 -30.63
N GLU A 551 -9.98 -11.44 -31.12
CA GLU A 551 -10.28 -11.73 -32.52
C GLU A 551 -11.66 -11.22 -32.91
N HIS A 552 -12.66 -11.36 -32.03
CA HIS A 552 -13.97 -10.79 -32.27
C HIS A 552 -13.91 -9.25 -32.35
N PHE A 553 -13.21 -8.59 -31.42
CA PHE A 553 -13.02 -7.14 -31.47
C PHE A 553 -12.26 -6.69 -32.72
N ALA A 554 -11.26 -7.43 -33.19
CA ALA A 554 -10.56 -7.12 -34.44
C ALA A 554 -11.49 -7.12 -35.66
N THR A 555 -12.63 -7.83 -35.62
CA THR A 555 -13.65 -7.79 -36.68
C THR A 555 -14.61 -6.59 -36.58
N GLN A 556 -14.50 -5.73 -35.57
CA GLN A 556 -15.40 -4.60 -35.35
C GLN A 556 -14.71 -3.27 -35.64
N LYS A 557 -15.25 -2.50 -36.61
CA LYS A 557 -14.71 -1.18 -36.99
C LYS A 557 -14.63 -0.18 -35.83
N ARG A 558 -15.58 -0.22 -34.89
CA ARG A 558 -15.56 0.66 -33.69
C ARG A 558 -14.48 0.26 -32.71
N ALA A 559 -14.28 -1.04 -32.47
CA ALA A 559 -13.21 -1.52 -31.61
C ALA A 559 -11.85 -1.10 -32.13
N GLU A 560 -11.63 -1.27 -33.43
CA GLU A 560 -10.41 -0.82 -34.11
C GLU A 560 -10.14 0.67 -33.89
N LYS A 561 -11.16 1.53 -34.12
CA LYS A 561 -11.05 2.99 -33.93
C LYS A 561 -10.59 3.37 -32.51
N TYR A 562 -11.15 2.76 -31.47
CA TYR A 562 -10.89 3.16 -30.08
C TYR A 562 -9.64 2.49 -29.50
N LEU A 563 -9.46 1.18 -29.73
CA LEU A 563 -8.28 0.46 -29.23
C LEU A 563 -6.98 0.99 -29.85
N PHE A 564 -6.96 1.32 -31.15
CA PHE A 564 -5.73 1.80 -31.81
C PHE A 564 -5.46 3.29 -31.69
N LYS A 565 -6.48 4.08 -31.33
CA LYS A 565 -6.32 5.50 -30.97
C LYS A 565 -5.55 5.63 -29.66
N ASP A 566 -5.94 4.84 -28.66
CA ASP A 566 -5.42 4.97 -27.29
C ASP A 566 -4.41 3.87 -26.90
N PHE A 567 -4.02 2.97 -27.83
CA PHE A 567 -3.08 1.88 -27.57
C PHE A 567 -1.80 2.42 -26.89
N PRO A 568 -1.55 2.08 -25.60
CA PRO A 568 -0.45 2.64 -24.84
C PRO A 568 0.90 2.19 -25.39
N ASP A 569 1.80 3.17 -25.48
CA ASP A 569 3.23 3.04 -25.75
C ASP A 569 3.62 2.09 -26.89
N ILE A 570 3.80 2.71 -28.07
CA ILE A 570 4.64 2.24 -29.19
C ILE A 570 6.00 1.66 -28.74
N TYR A 571 6.41 2.00 -27.53
CA TYR A 571 7.76 1.86 -27.03
C TYR A 571 7.92 0.78 -25.94
N ASN A 572 6.83 0.18 -25.46
CA ASN A 572 6.84 -0.80 -24.36
C ASN A 572 5.86 -1.96 -24.62
N ILE A 573 6.26 -2.95 -25.41
CA ILE A 573 5.39 -4.08 -25.74
C ILE A 573 5.60 -5.20 -24.71
N SER A 574 4.63 -5.39 -23.82
CA SER A 574 4.61 -6.56 -22.94
C SER A 574 4.29 -7.82 -23.75
N LYS A 575 4.51 -9.00 -23.15
CA LYS A 575 4.16 -10.29 -23.77
C LYS A 575 2.67 -10.36 -24.17
N GLY A 576 1.78 -9.72 -23.40
CA GLY A 576 0.35 -9.67 -23.71
C GLY A 576 0.03 -8.74 -24.87
N ASP A 577 0.73 -7.61 -24.97
CA ASP A 577 0.57 -6.66 -26.08
C ASP A 577 0.99 -7.28 -27.41
N LYS A 578 2.07 -8.09 -27.42
CA LYS A 578 2.52 -8.84 -28.61
C LYS A 578 1.39 -9.70 -29.21
N ALA A 579 0.68 -10.46 -28.39
CA ALA A 579 -0.42 -11.33 -28.86
C ALA A 579 -1.59 -10.53 -29.46
N ILE A 580 -1.92 -9.38 -28.85
CA ILE A 580 -2.96 -8.50 -29.37
C ILE A 580 -2.53 -7.90 -30.72
N LEU A 581 -1.29 -7.42 -30.81
CA LEU A 581 -0.74 -6.88 -32.05
C LEU A 581 -0.72 -7.95 -33.15
N GLU A 582 -0.37 -9.20 -32.85
CA GLU A 582 -0.41 -10.31 -33.82
C GLU A 582 -1.83 -10.58 -34.36
N ILE A 583 -2.86 -10.47 -33.50
CA ILE A 583 -4.27 -10.62 -33.91
C ILE A 583 -4.66 -9.48 -34.86
N PHE A 584 -4.36 -8.23 -34.51
CA PHE A 584 -4.72 -7.07 -35.31
C PHE A 584 -3.89 -6.92 -36.59
N ALA A 585 -2.62 -7.35 -36.56
CA ALA A 585 -1.79 -7.50 -37.75
C ALA A 585 -2.45 -8.43 -38.78
N LYS A 586 -3.01 -9.57 -38.33
CA LYS A 586 -3.66 -10.55 -39.22
C LYS A 586 -5.11 -10.23 -39.58
N LYS A 587 -5.89 -9.65 -38.66
CA LYS A 587 -7.35 -9.51 -38.77
C LYS A 587 -7.87 -8.08 -38.79
N GLY A 588 -7.01 -7.07 -38.59
CA GLY A 588 -7.39 -5.67 -38.61
C GLY A 588 -7.99 -5.27 -39.96
N GLN A 589 -9.04 -4.44 -39.94
CA GLN A 589 -9.77 -4.05 -41.16
C GLN A 589 -9.02 -2.98 -41.94
N SER A 590 -8.54 -1.92 -41.28
CA SER A 590 -7.77 -0.86 -41.95
C SER A 590 -6.32 -1.25 -42.17
N LYS A 591 -5.73 -0.71 -43.25
CA LYS A 591 -4.30 -0.83 -43.49
C LYS A 591 -3.47 -0.11 -42.42
N SER A 592 -3.95 1.05 -41.95
CA SER A 592 -3.34 1.79 -40.83
C SER A 592 -3.06 0.88 -39.63
N VAL A 593 -4.07 0.11 -39.18
CA VAL A 593 -3.92 -0.78 -38.03
C VAL A 593 -2.98 -1.94 -38.28
N ARG A 594 -3.04 -2.57 -39.46
CA ARG A 594 -2.12 -3.67 -39.80
C ARG A 594 -0.68 -3.17 -39.91
N ILE A 595 -0.46 -2.06 -40.61
CA ILE A 595 0.86 -1.41 -40.73
C ILE A 595 1.41 -1.05 -39.35
N LYS A 596 0.62 -0.37 -38.51
CA LYS A 596 1.05 -0.01 -37.16
C LYS A 596 1.38 -1.24 -36.32
N SER A 597 0.56 -2.30 -36.41
CA SER A 597 0.78 -3.55 -35.67
C SER A 597 2.05 -4.27 -36.12
N HIS A 598 2.25 -4.48 -37.42
CA HIS A 598 3.47 -5.10 -37.96
C HIS A 598 4.72 -4.26 -37.67
N SER A 599 4.63 -2.93 -37.75
CA SER A 599 5.76 -2.03 -37.45
C SER A 599 6.22 -2.18 -35.99
N LEU A 600 5.26 -2.22 -35.06
CA LEU A 600 5.50 -2.41 -33.63
C LEU A 600 6.07 -3.80 -33.31
N LEU A 601 5.49 -4.85 -33.90
CA LEU A 601 5.99 -6.22 -33.76
C LEU A 601 7.42 -6.36 -34.29
N LEU A 602 7.73 -5.76 -35.44
CA LEU A 602 9.06 -5.77 -36.02
C LEU A 602 10.07 -5.02 -35.13
N LEU A 603 9.74 -3.80 -34.70
CA LEU A 603 10.59 -3.03 -33.79
C LEU A 603 10.88 -3.79 -32.50
N ASN A 604 9.84 -4.31 -31.84
CA ASN A 604 10.01 -5.10 -30.63
C ASN A 604 10.89 -6.32 -30.87
N SER A 605 10.70 -7.03 -31.98
CA SER A 605 11.47 -8.24 -32.29
C SER A 605 12.95 -7.91 -32.54
N VAL A 606 13.26 -6.80 -33.20
CA VAL A 606 14.65 -6.32 -33.38
C VAL A 606 15.30 -5.97 -32.04
N PHE A 607 14.61 -5.21 -31.18
CA PHE A 607 15.19 -4.78 -29.90
C PHE A 607 15.31 -5.91 -28.86
N THR A 608 14.38 -6.86 -28.86
CA THR A 608 14.42 -8.06 -28.02
C THR A 608 15.31 -9.17 -28.61
N MET A 609 15.77 -8.99 -29.86
CA MET A 609 16.55 -9.97 -30.63
C MET A 609 15.79 -11.30 -30.84
N ASP A 610 14.48 -11.21 -31.10
CA ASP A 610 13.59 -12.34 -31.43
C ASP A 610 13.77 -12.76 -32.89
N ILE A 611 14.84 -13.53 -33.12
CA ILE A 611 15.27 -14.00 -34.44
C ILE A 611 14.15 -14.71 -35.21
N GLU A 612 13.31 -15.48 -34.52
CA GLU A 612 12.30 -16.33 -35.15
C GLU A 612 11.26 -15.52 -35.91
N ASN A 613 10.93 -14.32 -35.42
CA ASN A 613 9.83 -13.51 -35.94
C ASN A 613 10.27 -12.25 -36.71
N ILE A 614 11.54 -11.84 -36.59
CA ILE A 614 12.07 -10.62 -37.25
C ILE A 614 11.79 -10.63 -38.77
N GLU A 615 12.20 -11.68 -39.48
CA GLU A 615 12.04 -11.80 -40.94
C GLU A 615 10.56 -11.87 -41.34
N LEU A 616 9.75 -12.63 -40.57
CA LEU A 616 8.33 -12.76 -40.81
C LEU A 616 7.63 -11.40 -40.77
N TYR A 617 7.83 -10.63 -39.70
CA TYR A 617 7.19 -9.32 -39.55
C TYR A 617 7.68 -8.30 -40.55
N TYR A 618 8.95 -8.37 -40.98
CA TYR A 618 9.46 -7.54 -42.06
C TYR A 618 8.77 -7.83 -43.40
N GLN A 619 8.65 -9.11 -43.78
CA GLN A 619 7.99 -9.50 -45.02
C GLN A 619 6.51 -9.13 -45.03
N GLU A 620 5.80 -9.36 -43.92
CA GLU A 620 4.39 -8.97 -43.77
C GLU A 620 4.20 -7.45 -43.83
N LEU A 621 5.07 -6.66 -43.17
CA LEU A 621 5.02 -5.20 -43.23
C LEU A 621 5.29 -4.66 -44.63
N ASN A 622 6.23 -5.26 -45.36
CA ASN A 622 6.56 -4.84 -46.72
C ASN A 622 5.47 -5.17 -47.74
N ALA A 623 4.67 -6.22 -47.48
CA ALA A 623 3.52 -6.56 -48.31
C ALA A 623 2.35 -5.57 -48.14
N GLU A 624 2.27 -4.83 -47.04
CA GLU A 624 1.22 -3.84 -46.80
C GLU A 624 1.54 -2.48 -47.47
N GLU A 625 0.71 -2.11 -48.44
CA GLU A 625 0.79 -0.80 -49.11
C GLU A 625 0.11 0.31 -48.30
N ILE A 626 0.75 1.48 -48.22
CA ILE A 626 0.16 2.68 -47.58
C ILE A 626 -1.06 3.15 -48.38
N ASP A 627 -2.17 3.44 -47.69
CA ASP A 627 -3.38 4.03 -48.27
C ASP A 627 -3.88 5.23 -47.47
N LEU A 628 -5.03 5.80 -47.86
CA LEU A 628 -5.64 6.97 -47.24
C LEU A 628 -6.09 6.77 -45.79
N SER A 629 -6.12 5.53 -45.27
CA SER A 629 -6.43 5.28 -43.85
C SER A 629 -5.24 5.55 -42.93
N CYS A 630 -4.02 5.59 -43.49
CA CYS A 630 -2.77 5.71 -42.73
C CYS A 630 -2.52 7.15 -42.28
N THR A 631 -2.26 7.33 -40.99
CA THR A 631 -1.86 8.61 -40.40
C THR A 631 -0.37 8.86 -40.58
N GLY A 632 0.07 10.10 -40.35
CA GLY A 632 1.50 10.43 -40.33
C GLY A 632 2.32 9.61 -39.33
N ILE A 633 1.71 9.19 -38.21
CA ILE A 633 2.31 8.30 -37.22
C ILE A 633 2.48 6.88 -37.78
N ASP A 634 1.47 6.35 -38.50
CA ASP A 634 1.56 5.01 -39.07
C ASP A 634 2.68 4.93 -40.12
N ILE A 635 2.81 6.00 -40.92
CA ILE A 635 3.85 6.14 -41.93
C ILE A 635 5.24 6.26 -41.26
N SER A 636 5.40 7.08 -40.23
CA SER A 636 6.68 7.23 -39.54
C SER A 636 7.10 5.92 -38.85
N MET A 637 6.15 5.21 -38.24
CA MET A 637 6.38 3.91 -37.60
C MET A 637 6.86 2.85 -38.59
N ARG A 638 6.19 2.74 -39.74
CA ARG A 638 6.59 1.82 -40.81
C ARG A 638 8.01 2.10 -41.29
N LEU A 639 8.33 3.37 -41.52
CA LEU A 639 9.65 3.77 -41.97
C LEU A 639 10.71 3.46 -40.91
N THR A 640 10.46 3.79 -39.64
CA THR A 640 11.35 3.50 -38.51
C THR A 640 11.64 2.01 -38.39
N SER A 641 10.62 1.16 -38.49
CA SER A 641 10.78 -0.30 -38.37
C SER A 641 11.52 -0.92 -39.55
N ILE A 642 11.39 -0.38 -40.76
CA ILE A 642 12.15 -0.84 -41.93
C ILE A 642 13.61 -0.39 -41.83
N LEU A 643 13.87 0.88 -41.47
CA LEU A 643 15.23 1.42 -41.33
C LEU A 643 16.05 0.64 -40.30
N ILE A 644 15.45 0.33 -39.15
CA ILE A 644 16.15 -0.40 -38.08
C ILE A 644 16.46 -1.84 -38.49
N TYR A 645 15.52 -2.49 -39.20
CA TYR A 645 15.70 -3.83 -39.72
C TYR A 645 16.83 -3.87 -40.75
N ASN A 646 16.79 -2.96 -41.73
CA ASN A 646 17.80 -2.90 -42.78
C ASN A 646 19.20 -2.64 -42.20
N HIS A 647 19.28 -1.76 -41.19
CA HIS A 647 20.55 -1.41 -40.56
C HIS A 647 21.18 -2.57 -39.76
N PHE A 648 20.40 -3.26 -38.93
CA PHE A 648 20.95 -4.28 -38.03
C PHE A 648 20.89 -5.71 -38.58
N ILE A 649 20.00 -6.00 -39.54
CA ILE A 649 19.68 -7.37 -40.00
C ILE A 649 20.06 -7.58 -41.48
N SER A 650 19.43 -6.85 -42.42
CA SER A 650 19.52 -7.21 -43.86
C SER A 650 20.84 -6.81 -44.53
N LYS A 651 21.65 -5.95 -43.89
CA LYS A 651 22.86 -5.33 -44.47
C LYS A 651 22.58 -4.55 -45.77
N GLU A 652 21.31 -4.29 -46.09
CA GLU A 652 20.92 -3.50 -47.25
C GLU A 652 21.15 -2.01 -46.99
N SER A 653 21.42 -1.26 -48.06
CA SER A 653 21.60 0.18 -47.97
C SER A 653 20.26 0.86 -47.68
N ASN A 654 20.23 1.67 -46.61
CA ASN A 654 19.08 2.50 -46.25
C ASN A 654 18.94 3.78 -47.11
N GLU A 655 19.76 3.97 -48.14
CA GLU A 655 19.76 5.21 -48.92
C GLU A 655 18.40 5.52 -49.55
N ILE A 656 17.70 4.51 -50.06
CA ILE A 656 16.40 4.68 -50.73
C ILE A 656 15.34 5.07 -49.69
N GLU A 657 15.28 4.38 -48.57
CA GLU A 657 14.33 4.63 -47.48
C GLU A 657 14.57 6.00 -46.84
N ILE A 658 15.83 6.40 -46.66
CA ILE A 658 16.21 7.74 -46.16
C ILE A 658 15.81 8.83 -47.16
N LEU A 659 15.88 8.57 -48.48
CA LEU A 659 15.36 9.50 -49.49
C LEU A 659 13.83 9.59 -49.44
N MET A 660 13.15 8.45 -49.26
CA MET A 660 11.69 8.38 -49.11
C MET A 660 11.18 9.04 -47.83
N MET A 661 12.03 9.21 -46.80
CA MET A 661 11.67 9.89 -45.55
C MET A 661 11.02 11.26 -45.78
N PHE A 662 11.56 12.08 -46.69
CA PHE A 662 11.01 13.41 -46.96
C PHE A 662 9.68 13.34 -47.71
N TYR A 663 9.51 12.37 -48.61
CA TYR A 663 8.23 12.12 -49.27
C TYR A 663 7.16 11.70 -48.26
N HIS A 664 7.49 10.78 -47.36
CA HIS A 664 6.61 10.32 -46.29
C HIS A 664 6.26 11.41 -45.28
N ARG A 665 7.21 12.31 -44.99
CA ARG A 665 6.97 13.49 -44.17
C ARG A 665 5.94 14.44 -44.81
N GLU A 666 6.07 14.70 -46.11
CA GLU A 666 5.08 15.50 -46.85
C GLU A 666 3.71 14.82 -46.86
N MET A 667 3.65 13.49 -47.04
CA MET A 667 2.38 12.74 -46.93
C MET A 667 1.76 12.87 -45.53
N ALA A 668 2.57 12.74 -44.47
CA ALA A 668 2.13 12.87 -43.09
C ALA A 668 1.52 14.25 -42.80
N TYR A 669 2.08 15.30 -43.40
CA TYR A 669 1.59 16.68 -43.21
C TYR A 669 0.42 17.06 -44.11
N ASN A 670 0.27 16.44 -45.28
CA ASN A 670 -0.87 16.65 -46.16
C ASN A 670 -2.17 15.97 -45.69
N HIS A 671 -2.11 15.11 -44.65
CA HIS A 671 -3.28 14.42 -44.06
C HIS A 671 -3.83 15.11 -42.80
N LEU A 672 -3.39 16.33 -42.50
CA LEU A 672 -3.86 17.09 -41.34
C LEU A 672 -5.12 17.90 -41.71
N ASP A 673 -6.23 17.65 -41.03
CA ASP A 673 -7.35 18.59 -40.95
C ASP A 673 -6.88 19.92 -40.33
N ASP A 674 -7.50 21.04 -40.70
CA ASP A 674 -7.18 22.42 -40.25
C ASP A 674 -7.09 22.61 -38.71
N ASN A 675 -7.53 21.63 -37.91
CA ASN A 675 -7.55 21.64 -36.44
C ASN A 675 -6.41 20.88 -35.74
N TYR A 676 -5.58 20.09 -36.44
CA TYR A 676 -4.44 19.42 -35.80
C TYR A 676 -3.18 20.29 -35.85
N SER A 677 -2.68 20.68 -34.67
CA SER A 677 -1.44 21.44 -34.57
C SER A 677 -0.23 20.53 -34.88
N LEU A 678 0.50 20.83 -35.95
CA LEU A 678 1.82 20.29 -36.25
C LEU A 678 2.73 20.37 -35.01
N ASN A 679 2.99 19.24 -34.37
CA ASN A 679 3.69 19.14 -33.08
C ASN A 679 4.95 18.26 -33.13
N GLY A 680 5.49 17.99 -34.32
CA GLY A 680 6.77 17.30 -34.52
C GLY A 680 6.77 15.79 -34.21
N GLU A 681 5.59 15.16 -34.16
CA GLU A 681 5.46 13.72 -33.86
C GLU A 681 6.17 12.83 -34.88
N PHE A 682 6.09 13.15 -36.18
CA PHE A 682 6.78 12.39 -37.21
C PHE A 682 8.30 12.36 -36.96
N GLU A 683 8.88 13.54 -36.70
CA GLU A 683 10.30 13.69 -36.44
C GLU A 683 10.75 13.00 -35.16
N LEU A 684 9.92 13.01 -34.12
CA LEU A 684 10.22 12.28 -32.87
C LEU A 684 10.45 10.79 -33.12
N VAL A 685 9.54 10.14 -33.86
CA VAL A 685 9.62 8.70 -34.14
C VAL A 685 10.83 8.37 -35.02
N ILE A 686 11.15 9.21 -35.99
CA ILE A 686 12.25 9.00 -36.92
C ILE A 686 13.62 9.31 -36.29
N CYS A 687 13.72 10.36 -35.47
CA CYS A 687 14.96 10.70 -34.76
C CYS A 687 15.44 9.56 -33.87
N MET A 688 14.51 8.78 -33.29
CA MET A 688 14.85 7.60 -32.52
C MET A 688 15.72 6.62 -33.33
N VAL A 689 15.30 6.19 -34.53
CA VAL A 689 16.08 5.21 -35.31
C VAL A 689 17.35 5.81 -35.90
N LEU A 690 17.30 7.06 -36.37
CA LEU A 690 18.48 7.71 -36.97
C LEU A 690 19.64 7.84 -35.98
N ILE A 691 19.33 8.03 -34.68
CA ILE A 691 20.32 8.01 -33.61
C ILE A 691 20.99 6.64 -33.47
N TYR A 692 20.21 5.56 -33.45
CA TYR A 692 20.76 4.19 -33.39
C TYR A 692 21.61 3.88 -34.63
N MET A 693 21.22 4.40 -35.79
CA MET A 693 21.98 4.29 -37.04
C MET A 693 23.20 5.24 -37.13
N LYS A 694 23.51 6.02 -36.07
CA LYS A 694 24.57 7.05 -36.05
C LYS A 694 24.47 8.09 -37.17
N SER A 695 23.26 8.31 -37.69
CA SER A 695 22.98 9.27 -38.77
C SER A 695 22.76 10.69 -38.23
N PHE A 696 23.71 11.18 -37.43
CA PHE A 696 23.58 12.43 -36.66
C PHE A 696 23.31 13.66 -37.53
N HIS A 697 23.93 13.77 -38.70
CA HIS A 697 23.67 14.86 -39.64
C HIS A 697 22.21 14.89 -40.12
N LYS A 698 21.58 13.72 -40.29
CA LYS A 698 20.16 13.62 -40.67
C LYS A 698 19.23 13.98 -39.53
N VAL A 699 19.59 13.63 -38.29
CA VAL A 699 18.88 14.07 -37.09
C VAL A 699 18.86 15.60 -37.01
N LEU A 700 20.02 16.24 -37.19
CA LEU A 700 20.10 17.71 -37.19
C LEU A 700 19.27 18.34 -38.30
N GLN A 701 19.39 17.84 -39.53
CA GLN A 701 18.60 18.32 -40.68
C GLN A 701 17.10 18.25 -40.40
N LEU A 702 16.61 17.10 -39.90
CA LEU A 702 15.19 16.88 -39.65
C LEU A 702 14.63 17.80 -38.56
N ILE A 703 15.41 18.01 -37.49
CA ILE A 703 15.01 18.88 -36.38
C ILE A 703 15.05 20.35 -36.81
N ASP A 704 16.08 20.78 -37.54
CA ASP A 704 16.18 22.16 -38.04
C ASP A 704 14.99 22.49 -38.96
N ASP A 705 14.58 21.55 -39.81
CA ASP A 705 13.41 21.73 -40.67
C ASP A 705 12.10 21.90 -39.87
N VAL A 706 11.91 21.11 -38.79
CA VAL A 706 10.68 21.16 -37.98
C VAL A 706 10.65 22.33 -37.00
N GLU A 707 11.80 22.89 -36.63
CA GLU A 707 11.89 24.04 -35.73
C GLU A 707 11.13 25.27 -36.25
N HIS A 708 11.00 25.40 -37.57
CA HIS A 708 10.22 26.44 -38.22
C HIS A 708 8.71 26.34 -37.98
N LEU A 709 8.19 25.16 -37.61
CA LEU A 709 6.78 24.95 -37.29
C LEU A 709 6.39 25.56 -35.92
N TYR A 710 7.35 25.69 -35.01
CA TYR A 710 7.13 26.27 -33.67
C TYR A 710 7.34 27.79 -33.68
N LYS A 711 6.28 28.53 -34.04
CA LYS A 711 6.34 29.97 -34.34
C LYS A 711 6.67 30.90 -33.15
N THR A 712 6.38 30.54 -31.89
CA THR A 712 6.56 31.42 -30.73
C THR A 712 7.44 30.82 -29.63
N THR A 713 8.11 31.66 -28.84
CA THR A 713 8.96 31.19 -27.72
C THR A 713 8.15 30.51 -26.61
N GLU A 714 6.90 30.93 -26.40
CA GLU A 714 5.97 30.29 -25.47
C GLU A 714 5.51 28.91 -25.98
N SER A 715 5.27 28.75 -27.28
CA SER A 715 4.93 27.43 -27.86
C SER A 715 6.11 26.46 -27.78
N LYS A 716 7.34 26.94 -27.95
CA LYS A 716 8.57 26.13 -27.78
C LYS A 716 8.77 25.66 -26.33
N LYS A 717 8.55 26.54 -25.33
CA LYS A 717 8.78 26.20 -23.92
C LYS A 717 7.72 25.27 -23.33
N SER A 718 6.48 25.35 -23.80
CA SER A 718 5.36 24.57 -23.27
C SER A 718 5.18 23.20 -23.95
N ASN A 719 5.82 22.97 -25.10
CA ASN A 719 5.64 21.75 -25.88
C ASN A 719 6.67 20.66 -25.52
N LEU A 720 6.20 19.50 -25.06
CA LEU A 720 7.03 18.35 -24.68
C LEU A 720 7.81 17.78 -25.88
N ASN A 721 7.16 17.62 -27.03
CA ASN A 721 7.79 17.07 -28.24
C ASN A 721 8.97 17.94 -28.68
N TYR A 722 8.81 19.26 -28.65
CA TYR A 722 9.90 20.19 -28.93
C TYR A 722 11.09 19.96 -27.99
N ARG A 723 10.86 19.81 -26.68
CA ARG A 723 11.93 19.56 -25.70
C ARG A 723 12.67 18.25 -25.97
N ILE A 724 11.94 17.19 -26.32
CA ILE A 724 12.53 15.90 -26.68
C ILE A 724 13.35 16.01 -27.98
N LEU A 725 12.84 16.70 -29.01
CA LEU A 725 13.59 16.99 -30.24
C LEU A 725 14.88 17.78 -29.93
N GLN A 726 14.83 18.76 -29.02
CA GLN A 726 16.06 19.46 -28.59
C GLN A 726 17.05 18.53 -27.89
N CYS A 727 16.59 17.55 -27.11
CA CYS A 727 17.47 16.52 -26.54
C CYS A 727 18.15 15.68 -27.64
N TYR A 728 17.40 15.27 -28.68
CA TYR A 728 17.98 14.59 -29.84
C TYR A 728 19.02 15.46 -30.57
N LYS A 729 18.73 16.75 -30.77
CA LYS A 729 19.64 17.72 -31.40
C LYS A 729 20.95 17.86 -30.63
N LEU A 730 20.86 18.07 -29.31
CA LEU A 730 22.04 18.21 -28.45
C LEU A 730 22.89 16.94 -28.44
N SER A 731 22.26 15.78 -28.40
CA SER A 731 22.97 14.51 -28.46
C SER A 731 23.67 14.31 -29.80
N ALA A 732 22.99 14.57 -30.92
CA ALA A 732 23.61 14.50 -32.25
C ALA A 732 24.80 15.47 -32.39
N GLN A 733 24.70 16.69 -31.86
CA GLN A 733 25.81 17.66 -31.81
C GLN A 733 26.98 17.13 -30.98
N HIS A 734 26.70 16.60 -29.79
CA HIS A 734 27.73 16.04 -28.92
C HIS A 734 28.44 14.84 -29.56
N SER A 735 27.69 13.93 -30.20
CA SER A 735 28.25 12.79 -30.94
C SER A 735 29.10 13.19 -32.15
N LEU A 736 28.87 14.37 -32.72
CA LEU A 736 29.70 14.97 -33.77
C LEU A 736 30.92 15.74 -33.22
N GLY A 737 31.18 15.66 -31.91
CA GLY A 737 32.34 16.27 -31.26
C GLY A 737 32.14 17.74 -30.87
N MET A 738 30.92 18.26 -30.86
CA MET A 738 30.65 19.62 -30.38
C MET A 738 30.62 19.66 -28.85
N GLU A 739 31.31 20.64 -28.26
CA GLU A 739 31.30 20.84 -26.80
C GLU A 739 29.94 21.35 -26.32
N MET A 740 29.49 20.81 -25.18
CA MET A 740 28.24 21.22 -24.55
C MET A 740 28.45 22.43 -23.63
N THR A 741 27.63 23.46 -23.81
CA THR A 741 27.59 24.61 -22.90
C THR A 741 26.87 24.26 -21.60
N LYS A 742 27.20 24.97 -20.51
CA LYS A 742 26.54 24.78 -19.19
C LYS A 742 25.02 24.93 -19.26
N THR A 743 24.52 25.87 -20.06
CA THR A 743 23.08 26.10 -20.26
C THR A 743 22.39 24.92 -20.95
N GLN A 744 23.06 24.27 -21.91
CA GLN A 744 22.54 23.06 -22.56
C GLN A 744 22.49 21.87 -21.59
N ILE A 745 23.49 21.74 -20.71
CA ILE A 745 23.51 20.69 -19.68
C ILE A 745 22.40 20.90 -18.65
N GLU A 746 22.17 22.14 -18.21
CA GLU A 746 21.04 22.50 -17.34
C GLU A 746 19.69 22.22 -18.00
N PHE A 747 19.56 22.53 -19.29
CA PHE A 747 18.36 22.20 -20.07
C PHE A 747 18.10 20.69 -20.11
N LEU A 748 19.12 19.87 -20.38
CA LEU A 748 18.97 18.42 -20.37
C LEU A 748 18.47 17.93 -19.02
N LYS A 749 19.09 18.36 -17.92
CA LYS A 749 18.68 18.00 -16.55
C LYS A 749 17.24 18.42 -16.26
N SER A 750 16.79 19.56 -16.77
CA SER A 750 15.40 20.00 -16.58
C SER A 750 14.38 19.10 -17.28
N CYS A 751 14.78 18.40 -18.35
CA CYS A 751 13.91 17.48 -19.10
C CYS A 751 13.81 16.08 -18.46
N GLU A 752 14.68 15.75 -17.49
CA GLU A 752 14.78 14.40 -16.90
C GLU A 752 13.43 13.90 -16.35
N SER A 753 12.76 14.74 -15.56
CA SER A 753 11.47 14.37 -14.94
C SER A 753 10.36 14.10 -15.97
N GLU A 754 10.35 14.83 -17.08
CA GLU A 754 9.36 14.70 -18.15
C GLU A 754 9.64 13.46 -18.99
N ILE A 755 10.92 13.18 -19.28
CA ILE A 755 11.34 11.98 -20.01
C ILE A 755 11.06 10.71 -19.20
N LEU A 756 11.35 10.71 -17.90
CA LEU A 756 11.03 9.58 -17.02
C LEU A 756 9.51 9.38 -16.87
N ALA A 757 8.73 10.46 -16.90
CA ALA A 757 7.26 10.39 -16.87
C ALA A 757 6.66 9.90 -18.19
N SER A 758 7.39 10.00 -19.32
CA SER A 758 6.90 9.65 -20.66
C SER A 758 6.60 8.16 -20.83
N LYS A 759 7.13 7.30 -19.94
CA LYS A 759 7.11 5.83 -20.04
C LYS A 759 7.79 5.22 -21.27
N ASN A 760 8.19 5.99 -22.28
CA ASN A 760 8.94 5.48 -23.43
C ASN A 760 10.33 4.95 -23.04
N TYR A 761 10.49 3.63 -22.95
CA TYR A 761 11.74 3.00 -22.52
C TYR A 761 12.90 3.28 -23.48
N PHE A 762 12.67 3.32 -24.80
CA PHE A 762 13.72 3.68 -25.76
C PHE A 762 14.29 5.08 -25.52
N LEU A 763 13.41 6.05 -25.33
CA LEU A 763 13.81 7.43 -25.06
C LEU A 763 14.56 7.53 -23.73
N GLN A 764 14.10 6.83 -22.68
CA GLN A 764 14.76 6.84 -21.36
C GLN A 764 16.13 6.17 -21.38
N ILE A 765 16.25 4.99 -21.99
CA ILE A 765 17.51 4.25 -22.20
C ILE A 765 18.50 5.15 -22.94
N TYR A 766 18.06 5.73 -24.06
CA TYR A 766 18.88 6.64 -24.85
C TYR A 766 19.30 7.88 -24.06
N TYR A 767 18.36 8.52 -23.37
CA TYR A 767 18.61 9.72 -22.58
C TYR A 767 19.64 9.47 -21.47
N HIS A 768 19.53 8.35 -20.74
CA HIS A 768 20.52 7.96 -19.74
C HIS A 768 21.88 7.62 -20.35
N SER A 769 21.90 6.90 -21.49
CA SER A 769 23.14 6.67 -22.24
C SER A 769 23.78 7.98 -22.71
N PHE A 770 22.99 8.96 -23.14
CA PHE A 770 23.51 10.27 -23.53
C PHE A 770 24.06 11.05 -22.33
N LEU A 771 23.34 11.11 -21.21
CA LEU A 771 23.83 11.76 -19.99
C LEU A 771 25.10 11.09 -19.46
N SER A 772 25.25 9.77 -19.59
CA SER A 772 26.48 9.08 -19.22
C SER A 772 27.67 9.55 -20.07
N SER A 773 27.50 9.81 -21.37
CA SER A 773 28.54 10.44 -22.20
C SER A 773 28.92 11.84 -21.72
N VAL A 774 27.92 12.68 -21.45
CA VAL A 774 28.16 14.06 -20.99
C VAL A 774 28.92 14.06 -19.66
N GLN A 775 28.50 13.24 -18.70
CA GLN A 775 29.15 13.12 -17.39
C GLN A 775 30.54 12.49 -17.48
N PHE A 776 30.78 11.63 -18.48
CA PHE A 776 32.11 11.07 -18.75
C PHE A 776 33.07 12.17 -19.21
N SER A 777 32.64 13.03 -20.14
CA SER A 777 33.42 14.21 -20.57
C SER A 777 33.68 15.21 -19.43
N GLU A 778 32.77 15.33 -18.45
CA GLU A 778 32.97 16.13 -17.23
C GLU A 778 33.85 15.45 -16.16
N GLY A 779 34.24 14.19 -16.35
CA GLY A 779 35.03 13.41 -15.39
C GLY A 779 34.25 12.92 -14.15
N ASN A 780 32.91 12.93 -14.20
CA ASN A 780 32.04 12.60 -13.07
C ASN A 780 31.65 11.12 -13.05
N ARG A 781 32.60 10.27 -12.64
CA ARG A 781 32.44 8.80 -12.62
C ARG A 781 31.18 8.31 -11.92
N VAL A 782 30.80 8.89 -10.78
CA VAL A 782 29.64 8.45 -9.99
C VAL A 782 28.35 8.63 -10.78
N GLN A 783 28.19 9.74 -11.50
CA GLN A 783 26.98 9.98 -12.30
C GLN A 783 26.95 9.13 -13.57
N VAL A 784 28.12 8.84 -14.17
CA VAL A 784 28.20 7.89 -15.30
C VAL A 784 27.69 6.50 -14.88
N GLU A 785 28.20 5.96 -13.77
CA GLU A 785 27.75 4.65 -13.26
C GLU A 785 26.26 4.66 -12.87
N ARG A 786 25.75 5.77 -12.32
CA ARG A 786 24.32 5.93 -12.01
C ARG A 786 23.45 5.85 -13.26
N HIS A 787 23.75 6.64 -14.28
CA HIS A 787 22.96 6.64 -15.52
C HIS A 787 23.09 5.32 -16.29
N PHE A 788 24.26 4.69 -16.27
CA PHE A 788 24.43 3.33 -16.79
C PHE A 788 23.49 2.34 -16.10
N ASN A 789 23.49 2.29 -14.77
CA ASN A 789 22.63 1.37 -14.02
C ASN A 789 21.14 1.64 -14.27
N SER A 790 20.73 2.91 -14.37
CA SER A 790 19.35 3.27 -14.72
C SER A 790 18.97 2.81 -16.13
N ALA A 791 19.87 2.96 -17.11
CA ALA A 791 19.61 2.48 -18.46
C ALA A 791 19.54 0.95 -18.53
N MET A 792 20.43 0.24 -17.83
CA MET A 792 20.42 -1.22 -17.74
C MET A 792 19.18 -1.77 -17.03
N GLU A 793 18.72 -1.14 -15.95
CA GLU A 793 17.50 -1.55 -15.24
C GLU A 793 16.26 -1.48 -16.16
N ILE A 794 16.18 -0.44 -17.00
CA ILE A 794 15.10 -0.30 -17.99
C ILE A 794 15.26 -1.34 -19.12
N CYS A 795 16.47 -1.57 -19.61
CA CYS A 795 16.74 -2.61 -20.61
C CYS A 795 16.33 -4.00 -20.13
N ASP A 796 16.63 -4.34 -18.88
CA ASP A 796 16.28 -5.62 -18.26
C ASP A 796 14.76 -5.74 -18.08
N GLU A 797 14.08 -4.67 -17.65
CA GLU A 797 12.62 -4.62 -17.51
C GLU A 797 11.92 -4.83 -18.86
N ALA A 798 12.44 -4.21 -19.93
CA ALA A 798 11.89 -4.30 -21.28
C ALA A 798 12.37 -5.54 -22.06
N ASN A 799 13.35 -6.28 -21.55
CA ASN A 799 14.10 -7.31 -22.29
C ASN A 799 14.71 -6.79 -23.61
N TYR A 800 15.14 -5.52 -23.65
CA TYR A 800 15.76 -4.89 -24.83
C TYR A 800 17.26 -5.24 -24.90
N ARG A 801 17.53 -6.46 -25.33
CA ARG A 801 18.87 -7.04 -25.48
C ARG A 801 19.77 -6.22 -26.41
N LEU A 802 19.21 -5.68 -27.49
CA LEU A 802 19.93 -4.82 -28.43
C LEU A 802 20.46 -3.55 -27.75
N CYS A 803 19.64 -2.91 -26.92
CA CYS A 803 20.04 -1.72 -26.16
C CYS A 803 21.06 -2.04 -25.07
N SER A 804 20.87 -3.17 -24.38
CA SER A 804 21.81 -3.68 -23.37
C SER A 804 23.22 -3.83 -23.95
N LEU A 805 23.32 -4.43 -25.14
CA LEU A 805 24.59 -4.59 -25.85
C LEU A 805 25.30 -3.25 -26.10
N GLY A 806 24.56 -2.26 -26.63
CA GLY A 806 25.12 -0.94 -26.92
C GLY A 806 25.61 -0.21 -25.65
N ILE A 807 24.88 -0.34 -24.54
CA ILE A 807 25.22 0.28 -23.27
C ILE A 807 26.42 -0.41 -22.60
N LEU A 808 26.47 -1.75 -22.62
CA LEU A 808 27.60 -2.53 -22.09
C LEU A 808 28.90 -2.18 -22.82
N LYS A 809 28.88 -2.15 -24.17
CA LYS A 809 30.06 -1.78 -24.97
C LYS A 809 30.59 -0.39 -24.61
N LYS A 810 29.69 0.58 -24.44
CA LYS A 810 30.03 1.94 -24.05
C LYS A 810 30.70 1.98 -22.67
N MET A 811 30.20 1.20 -21.70
CA MET A 811 30.84 1.11 -20.39
C MET A 811 32.16 0.35 -20.39
N VAL A 812 32.35 -0.63 -21.28
CA VAL A 812 33.66 -1.29 -21.47
C VAL A 812 34.71 -0.23 -21.81
N ILE A 813 34.41 0.70 -22.73
CA ILE A 813 35.30 1.82 -23.09
C ILE A 813 35.60 2.67 -21.85
N TYR A 814 34.56 3.06 -21.09
CA TYR A 814 34.74 3.92 -19.91
C TYR A 814 35.54 3.25 -18.79
N TYR A 815 35.28 1.98 -18.51
CA TYR A 815 36.03 1.22 -17.51
C TYR A 815 37.47 0.97 -17.95
N ASN A 816 37.71 0.75 -19.24
CA ASN A 816 39.06 0.63 -19.79
C ASN A 816 39.84 1.94 -19.59
N GLU A 817 39.25 3.08 -19.93
CA GLU A 817 39.85 4.41 -19.72
C GLU A 817 40.12 4.72 -18.24
N TRP A 818 39.27 4.25 -17.33
CA TRP A 818 39.47 4.38 -15.88
C TRP A 818 40.40 3.32 -15.26
N GLY A 819 40.85 2.33 -16.03
CA GLY A 819 41.69 1.23 -15.55
C GLY A 819 40.96 0.18 -14.69
N GLU A 820 39.64 0.10 -14.77
CA GLU A 820 38.76 -0.76 -13.95
C GLU A 820 38.55 -2.14 -14.59
N LYS A 821 39.63 -2.92 -14.68
CA LYS A 821 39.65 -4.23 -15.39
C LYS A 821 38.60 -5.24 -14.91
N THR A 822 38.25 -5.22 -13.63
CA THR A 822 37.24 -6.14 -13.08
C THR A 822 35.86 -5.84 -13.63
N LYS A 823 35.45 -4.56 -13.63
CA LYS A 823 34.14 -4.15 -14.14
C LYS A 823 34.06 -4.27 -15.66
N GLU A 824 35.15 -3.92 -16.35
CA GLU A 824 35.33 -4.16 -17.79
C GLU A 824 35.09 -5.64 -18.14
N SER A 825 35.73 -6.57 -17.41
CA SER A 825 35.57 -8.02 -17.61
C SER A 825 34.15 -8.51 -17.37
N ILE A 826 33.42 -7.91 -16.42
CA ILE A 826 32.01 -8.23 -16.17
C ILE A 826 31.15 -7.81 -17.36
N CYS A 827 31.29 -6.55 -17.83
CA CYS A 827 30.55 -6.07 -18.99
C CYS A 827 30.83 -6.91 -20.25
N LEU A 828 32.09 -7.28 -20.50
CA LEU A 828 32.48 -8.17 -21.60
C LEU A 828 31.94 -9.60 -21.45
N SER A 829 31.68 -10.06 -20.23
CA SER A 829 31.04 -11.36 -20.00
C SER A 829 29.56 -11.29 -20.35
N GLU A 830 28.85 -10.29 -19.83
CA GLU A 830 27.42 -10.09 -20.10
C GLU A 830 27.16 -9.84 -21.59
N GLU A 831 28.02 -9.06 -22.26
CA GLU A 831 27.98 -8.86 -23.71
C GLU A 831 28.07 -10.20 -24.47
N ARG A 832 29.03 -11.06 -24.10
CA ARG A 832 29.20 -12.38 -24.73
C ARG A 832 28.01 -13.30 -24.49
N ASP A 833 27.39 -13.22 -23.32
CA ASP A 833 26.21 -14.02 -23.00
C ASP A 833 25.01 -13.60 -23.86
N ILE A 834 24.81 -12.31 -24.09
CA ILE A 834 23.76 -11.80 -25.00
C ILE A 834 24.01 -12.25 -26.46
N LEU A 835 25.26 -12.21 -26.90
CA LEU A 835 25.63 -12.52 -28.30
C LEU A 835 25.66 -14.01 -28.63
N ARG A 836 25.71 -14.88 -27.62
CA ARG A 836 25.88 -16.32 -27.77
C ARG A 836 24.87 -16.94 -28.73
N ASP A 837 23.65 -16.41 -28.75
CA ASP A 837 22.53 -16.97 -29.52
C ASP A 837 22.25 -16.22 -30.84
N VAL A 838 22.99 -15.14 -31.16
CA VAL A 838 22.56 -14.17 -32.20
C VAL A 838 23.67 -13.70 -33.16
N SER A 839 24.93 -14.10 -32.91
CA SER A 839 26.13 -13.64 -33.64
C SER A 839 26.14 -13.86 -35.17
N SER A 840 25.28 -14.73 -35.72
CA SER A 840 25.24 -15.02 -37.15
C SER A 840 24.27 -14.13 -37.96
N ILE A 841 23.39 -13.38 -37.30
CA ILE A 841 22.26 -12.70 -37.95
C ILE A 841 22.39 -11.18 -37.88
N PHE A 842 22.83 -10.65 -36.75
CA PHE A 842 23.01 -9.21 -36.62
C PHE A 842 24.36 -8.77 -37.19
N ASP A 843 24.38 -7.62 -37.85
CA ASP A 843 25.63 -6.99 -38.24
C ASP A 843 26.36 -6.45 -37.00
N MET A 844 27.39 -7.19 -36.60
CA MET A 844 28.16 -6.89 -35.42
C MET A 844 28.93 -5.58 -35.55
N GLU A 845 29.36 -5.18 -36.75
CA GLU A 845 30.10 -3.93 -36.98
C GLU A 845 29.25 -2.68 -36.71
N THR A 846 27.98 -2.69 -37.13
CA THR A 846 27.00 -1.63 -36.83
C THR A 846 26.54 -1.65 -35.37
N LEU A 847 26.62 -2.79 -34.69
CA LEU A 847 26.36 -2.93 -33.25
C LEU A 847 27.46 -2.35 -32.34
N PHE A 848 28.64 -1.97 -32.85
CA PHE A 848 29.67 -1.31 -32.05
C PHE A 848 29.36 0.20 -31.97
N VAL A 849 28.56 0.58 -30.95
CA VAL A 849 28.30 1.97 -30.55
C VAL A 849 29.58 2.64 -30.11
#